data_AF-A0A2P7YL98-F1
#
_entry.id   AF-A0A2P7YL98-F1
#
_cell.length_a   1.000
_cell.length_b   1.000
_cell.length_c   1.000
_cell.angle_alpha   90.00
_cell.angle_beta   90.00
_cell.angle_gamma   90.00
#
_symmetry.space_group_name_H-M   'P 1'
#
loop_
_entity.id
_entity.type
_entity.pdbx_description
1 polymer ?
#
loop_
_entity_poly.entity_id
_entity_poly.type
_entity_poly.pdbx_seq_one_letter_code
_entity_poly.pdbx_strand_id
1 'polypeptide(L)'
;MFWKTLRDNTGSPATIRQRHYWLNMFTSFAKSTLDISKRKSQTPIGADIGRFFSAVISYLKGRNPNTDAISWVYFKSGKYQLHKALTIKYPDYKLSRHEAQHLDMALKRLLDEGKLTREPTREKQWIGAVMVKKLVLTLVQNALVNGVLSWDVLLSKWLGLVLQSALNCRPGDFRQSYGWNGTQHLLWRHVDIRAFGDNTDDPKLAMKITLAYTKGKKDKPESNFALQVHQLDNEASVIDPIKLIIGLALRVEAVPERDWKTLVTNVLSRPNKSLVWSKPDFPVFCSFMDSGRGLILGSAAGTNQQIAALNEAGRLVGVLDRIWSTDIRRGAAGEIANLAEPITGSSMTLVAAGLGHSNKARFQGITEAYAGDLRADLYGKKTERVKAGKTLHDERRKAWVNDQTTKLNTPQQHHKSKENHINANGKRGSEVVSATVGAKRRKPSTGRTALEVLHPNTTAPLASGSPIPDDLIDPTLRAVSDHLGYTQDSNPLNEPLVASEEPVGPADDYEVPAGIPTDRLETFMNFISKINVILAQSDRTGLPGYAASGGSRDDPTIKLFVCQYSNCDYTHRWRQRVDKHEDFCPHRPDGFLGKLFALDSLADAVEAKYNEDDPTVQPTVPATVQPAAPAPVQPTVQSTVQPVVQPTVPATVQPEAKAKPARKKYTPKQCPKKDECDIDKVFPNQNQYNQHNKLHHSANPWTSIVCQIPECSSKVVWVDRHDYYHHVRNVHRMSPDDVTALLNQNNTVDFQATGTSKVCARSVCLYPNCKHTGHVFNDWPAYRGHLRRVHQLEGEDRVPYIPTQATARLPS
;
A
#
# COMPACT_ATOMS: atom_id res chain seq x y z
N MET A 1 37.24 23.29 14.55
CA MET A 1 36.40 22.36 15.35
C MET A 1 35.11 21.89 14.65
N PHE A 2 34.50 22.65 13.74
CA PHE A 2 33.22 22.28 13.08
C PHE A 2 33.20 20.97 12.27
N TRP A 3 34.35 20.48 11.79
CA TRP A 3 34.45 19.27 10.95
C TRP A 3 34.31 17.94 11.71
N LYS A 4 34.50 17.91 13.04
CA LYS A 4 34.52 16.66 13.83
C LYS A 4 33.14 16.06 14.12
N THR A 5 32.05 16.71 13.73
CA THR A 5 30.66 16.25 13.97
C THR A 5 29.77 16.40 12.74
N LEU A 6 30.30 16.15 11.54
CA LEU A 6 29.45 16.09 10.34
C LEU A 6 28.50 14.90 10.46
N ARG A 7 27.21 15.20 10.67
CA ARG A 7 26.16 14.19 10.60
C ARG A 7 25.91 13.84 9.15
N ASP A 8 25.68 12.56 8.87
CA ASP A 8 25.29 12.13 7.54
C ASP A 8 23.87 12.63 7.20
N ASN A 9 23.83 13.81 6.58
CA ASN A 9 22.61 14.45 6.13
C ASN A 9 22.52 14.50 4.60
N THR A 10 23.33 13.71 3.89
CA THR A 10 23.45 13.80 2.43
C THR A 10 22.51 12.83 1.70
N GLY A 11 21.54 13.41 0.99
CA GLY A 11 20.57 12.67 0.18
C GLY A 11 19.25 12.43 0.91
N SER A 12 18.39 11.60 0.31
CA SER A 12 17.06 11.35 0.88
C SER A 12 17.13 10.58 2.22
N PRO A 13 16.15 10.74 3.13
CA PRO A 13 16.08 9.97 4.37
C PRO A 13 16.19 8.45 4.17
N ALA A 14 15.58 7.92 3.11
CA ALA A 14 15.69 6.51 2.75
C ALA A 14 17.13 6.12 2.36
N THR A 15 17.85 7.00 1.66
CA THR A 15 19.27 6.80 1.29
C THR A 15 20.17 6.81 2.52
N ILE A 16 19.96 7.76 3.44
CA ILE A 16 20.71 7.85 4.71
C ILE A 16 20.50 6.57 5.53
N ARG A 17 19.25 6.11 5.64
CA ARG A 17 18.95 4.85 6.32
C ARG A 17 19.64 3.65 5.67
N GLN A 18 19.56 3.53 4.36
CA GLN A 18 20.23 2.43 3.64
C GLN A 18 21.74 2.46 3.90
N ARG A 19 22.33 3.66 3.95
CA ARG A 19 23.74 3.85 4.28
C ARG A 19 24.10 3.38 5.69
N HIS A 20 23.31 3.80 6.69
CA HIS A 20 23.48 3.34 8.06
C HIS A 20 23.30 1.83 8.20
N TYR A 21 22.34 1.24 7.47
CA TYR A 21 22.13 -0.20 7.46
C TYR A 21 23.38 -0.97 7.00
N TRP A 22 23.96 -0.60 5.86
CA TRP A 22 25.20 -1.22 5.36
C TRP A 22 26.40 -0.96 6.26
N LEU A 23 26.52 0.25 6.82
CA LEU A 23 27.59 0.59 7.76
C LEU A 23 27.51 -0.23 9.05
N ASN A 24 26.32 -0.46 9.59
CA ASN A 24 26.12 -1.23 10.81
C ASN A 24 26.46 -2.72 10.60
N MET A 25 26.02 -3.30 9.48
CA MET A 25 26.41 -4.67 9.10
C MET A 25 27.94 -4.77 8.96
N PHE A 26 28.55 -3.84 8.23
CA PHE A 26 30.01 -3.83 8.05
C PHE A 26 30.76 -3.64 9.37
N THR A 27 30.32 -2.72 10.24
CA THR A 27 30.98 -2.46 11.53
C THR A 27 30.92 -3.70 12.43
N SER A 28 29.80 -4.41 12.42
CA SER A 28 29.65 -5.66 13.17
C SER A 28 30.63 -6.72 12.66
N PHE A 29 30.66 -6.94 11.34
CA PHE A 29 31.60 -7.85 10.69
C PHE A 29 33.07 -7.47 10.93
N ALA A 30 33.41 -6.19 10.82
CA ALA A 30 34.77 -5.71 10.98
C ALA A 30 35.28 -5.90 12.42
N LYS A 31 34.38 -5.79 13.40
CA LYS A 31 34.69 -6.06 14.81
C LYS A 31 34.84 -7.56 15.08
N SER A 32 33.92 -8.39 14.58
CA SER A 32 33.90 -9.82 14.89
C SER A 32 34.91 -10.65 14.11
N THR A 33 35.16 -10.28 12.84
CA THR A 33 35.85 -11.16 11.88
C THR A 33 37.17 -10.57 11.40
N LEU A 34 37.28 -9.25 11.32
CA LEU A 34 38.49 -8.59 10.82
C LEU A 34 39.44 -8.12 11.92
N ASP A 35 39.02 -8.19 13.18
CA ASP A 35 39.74 -7.67 14.35
C ASP A 35 40.24 -6.23 14.12
N ILE A 36 39.45 -5.41 13.42
CA ILE A 36 39.91 -4.10 12.93
C ILE A 36 40.33 -3.16 14.06
N SER A 37 39.78 -3.35 15.26
CA SER A 37 40.14 -2.59 16.47
C SER A 37 41.56 -2.87 16.97
N LYS A 38 42.13 -4.04 16.65
CA LYS A 38 43.49 -4.45 17.05
C LYS A 38 44.56 -3.97 16.08
N ARG A 39 44.17 -3.46 14.90
CA ARG A 39 45.11 -2.97 13.88
C ARG A 39 45.65 -1.59 14.27
N LYS A 40 46.89 -1.29 13.85
CA LYS A 40 47.50 0.04 14.01
C LYS A 40 46.65 1.14 13.37
N SER A 41 46.06 0.86 12.21
CA SER A 41 45.02 1.70 11.59
C SER A 41 43.69 0.96 11.65
N GLN A 42 42.68 1.62 12.23
CA GLN A 42 41.31 1.12 12.29
C GLN A 42 40.52 1.47 11.01
N THR A 43 41.13 2.16 10.06
CA THR A 43 40.50 2.56 8.80
C THR A 43 40.41 1.37 7.85
N PRO A 44 39.20 1.01 7.38
CA PRO A 44 39.02 -0.12 6.47
C PRO A 44 39.74 0.08 5.12
N ILE A 45 40.29 -0.99 4.57
CA ILE A 45 40.87 -1.00 3.21
C ILE A 45 39.95 -1.73 2.21
N GLY A 46 40.24 -1.67 0.91
CA GLY A 46 39.43 -2.33 -0.12
C GLY A 46 39.29 -3.84 0.11
N ALA A 47 40.34 -4.49 0.60
CA ALA A 47 40.32 -5.92 0.92
C ALA A 47 39.32 -6.27 2.03
N ASP A 48 39.16 -5.42 3.05
CA ASP A 48 38.19 -5.62 4.14
C ASP A 48 36.75 -5.60 3.60
N ILE A 49 36.48 -4.67 2.69
CA ILE A 49 35.16 -4.52 2.05
C ILE A 49 34.87 -5.73 1.15
N GLY A 50 35.87 -6.24 0.42
CA GLY A 50 35.72 -7.42 -0.43
C GLY A 50 35.41 -8.68 0.38
N ARG A 51 36.09 -8.86 1.52
CA ARG A 51 35.80 -9.94 2.49
C ARG A 51 34.40 -9.80 3.06
N PHE A 52 33.99 -8.59 3.43
CA PHE A 52 32.64 -8.33 3.91
C PHE A 52 31.57 -8.73 2.88
N PHE A 53 31.68 -8.31 1.62
CA PHE A 53 30.69 -8.68 0.60
C PHE A 53 30.67 -10.18 0.29
N SER A 54 31.83 -10.84 0.37
CA SER A 54 31.92 -12.29 0.21
C SER A 54 31.29 -13.06 1.37
N ALA A 55 31.30 -12.50 2.58
CA ALA A 55 30.69 -13.11 3.76
C ALA A 55 29.19 -12.79 3.88
N VAL A 56 28.81 -11.52 3.74
CA VAL A 56 27.43 -11.03 3.98
C VAL A 56 26.41 -11.67 3.04
N ILE A 57 26.83 -12.11 1.85
CA ILE A 57 25.96 -12.79 0.89
C ILE A 57 25.34 -14.07 1.44
N SER A 58 26.05 -14.79 2.32
CA SER A 58 25.53 -16.01 2.96
C SER A 58 24.44 -15.75 4.01
N TYR A 59 24.31 -14.51 4.48
CA TYR A 59 23.34 -14.10 5.51
C TYR A 59 22.14 -13.36 4.92
N LEU A 60 22.10 -13.17 3.59
CA LEU A 60 21.07 -12.42 2.92
C LEU A 60 20.30 -13.35 1.99
N LYS A 61 18.97 -13.25 2.01
CA LYS A 61 18.10 -14.04 1.13
C LYS A 61 17.65 -13.21 -0.08
N GLY A 62 17.70 -13.81 -1.26
CA GLY A 62 17.10 -13.28 -2.47
C GLY A 62 15.59 -13.03 -2.31
N ARG A 63 15.04 -12.14 -3.14
CA ARG A 63 13.58 -11.90 -3.22
C ARG A 63 12.93 -12.52 -4.43
N ASN A 64 13.72 -13.12 -5.33
CA ASN A 64 13.18 -13.76 -6.50
C ASN A 64 12.59 -15.12 -6.07
N PRO A 65 11.32 -15.42 -6.38
CA PRO A 65 10.72 -16.71 -6.01
C PRO A 65 11.42 -17.90 -6.69
N ASN A 66 12.08 -17.67 -7.84
CA ASN A 66 12.72 -18.73 -8.62
C ASN A 66 14.19 -18.97 -8.24
N THR A 67 14.78 -18.12 -7.40
CA THR A 67 16.19 -18.25 -7.00
C THR A 67 16.47 -17.55 -5.68
N ASP A 68 17.22 -18.23 -4.79
CA ASP A 68 17.74 -17.62 -3.57
C ASP A 68 18.85 -16.58 -3.83
N ALA A 69 19.34 -16.48 -5.08
CA ALA A 69 20.34 -15.52 -5.48
C ALA A 69 19.88 -14.07 -5.26
N ILE A 70 20.81 -13.23 -4.81
CA ILE A 70 20.51 -11.84 -4.48
C ILE A 70 20.66 -10.97 -5.72
N SER A 71 19.80 -9.95 -5.86
CA SER A 71 19.90 -9.00 -6.96
C SER A 71 21.27 -8.32 -7.01
N TRP A 72 21.93 -8.43 -8.17
CA TRP A 72 23.16 -7.69 -8.51
C TRP A 72 23.03 -6.19 -8.25
N VAL A 73 21.88 -5.61 -8.60
CA VAL A 73 21.61 -4.17 -8.44
C VAL A 73 21.57 -3.78 -6.96
N TYR A 74 21.01 -4.64 -6.11
CA TYR A 74 20.97 -4.43 -4.66
C TYR A 74 22.38 -4.43 -4.06
N PHE A 75 23.22 -5.40 -4.43
CA PHE A 75 24.62 -5.47 -3.96
C PHE A 75 25.47 -4.30 -4.47
N LYS A 76 25.33 -3.93 -5.74
CA LYS A 76 26.02 -2.76 -6.30
C LYS A 76 25.61 -1.46 -5.58
N SER A 77 24.33 -1.32 -5.25
CA SER A 77 23.83 -0.21 -4.41
C SER A 77 24.42 -0.26 -3.01
N GLY A 78 24.48 -1.44 -2.38
CA GLY A 78 25.11 -1.65 -1.08
C GLY A 78 26.57 -1.23 -1.04
N LYS A 79 27.37 -1.64 -2.04
CA LYS A 79 28.76 -1.22 -2.21
C LYS A 79 28.89 0.30 -2.23
N TYR A 80 28.06 0.96 -3.05
CA TYR A 80 28.07 2.41 -3.16
C TYR A 80 27.71 3.11 -1.84
N GLN A 81 26.67 2.63 -1.14
CA GLN A 81 26.27 3.20 0.14
C GLN A 81 27.34 2.98 1.21
N LEU A 82 27.88 1.77 1.33
CA LEU A 82 28.94 1.48 2.29
C LEU A 82 30.17 2.35 2.04
N HIS A 83 30.62 2.49 0.79
CA HIS A 83 31.73 3.36 0.43
C HIS A 83 31.50 4.81 0.90
N LYS A 84 30.32 5.37 0.62
CA LYS A 84 29.94 6.72 1.11
C LYS A 84 29.93 6.80 2.64
N ALA A 85 29.44 5.77 3.32
CA ALA A 85 29.38 5.71 4.77
C ALA A 85 30.79 5.73 5.38
N LEU A 86 31.70 4.95 4.80
CA LEU A 86 33.09 4.86 5.24
C LEU A 86 33.84 6.17 5.00
N THR A 87 33.63 6.85 3.87
CA THR A 87 34.21 8.19 3.62
C THR A 87 33.76 9.23 4.65
N ILE A 88 32.53 9.13 5.17
CA ILE A 88 32.04 10.04 6.22
C ILE A 88 32.62 9.65 7.59
N LYS A 89 32.67 8.34 7.90
CA LYS A 89 33.10 7.84 9.21
C LYS A 89 34.61 7.92 9.43
N TYR A 90 35.41 7.70 8.38
CA TYR A 90 36.87 7.62 8.44
C TYR A 90 37.47 8.68 7.49
N PRO A 91 37.97 9.82 8.00
CA PRO A 91 38.43 10.94 7.15
C PRO A 91 39.58 10.58 6.20
N ASP A 92 40.40 9.61 6.58
CA ASP A 92 41.54 9.07 5.83
C ASP A 92 41.15 7.94 4.87
N TYR A 93 39.89 7.46 4.92
CA TYR A 93 39.43 6.40 4.03
C TYR A 93 39.39 6.87 2.58
N LYS A 94 40.18 6.20 1.75
CA LYS A 94 40.19 6.35 0.29
C LYS A 94 40.26 4.96 -0.33
N LEU A 95 39.43 4.75 -1.34
CA LEU A 95 39.48 3.55 -2.14
C LEU A 95 40.31 3.84 -3.39
N SER A 96 41.45 3.17 -3.55
CA SER A 96 42.26 3.32 -4.76
C SER A 96 41.51 2.79 -6.00
N ARG A 97 41.89 3.23 -7.19
CA ARG A 97 41.30 2.74 -8.46
C ARG A 97 41.45 1.22 -8.59
N HIS A 98 42.61 0.69 -8.19
CA HIS A 98 42.90 -0.73 -8.20
C HIS A 98 41.99 -1.50 -7.23
N GLU A 99 41.85 -1.04 -5.98
CA GLU A 99 40.93 -1.68 -5.02
C GLU A 99 39.47 -1.62 -5.47
N ALA A 100 39.04 -0.51 -6.09
CA ALA A 100 37.69 -0.40 -6.62
C ALA A 100 37.43 -1.44 -7.73
N GLN A 101 38.41 -1.66 -8.61
CA GLN A 101 38.35 -2.71 -9.64
C GLN A 101 38.32 -4.11 -9.02
N HIS A 102 39.16 -4.38 -8.01
CA HIS A 102 39.14 -5.65 -7.28
C HIS A 102 37.78 -5.92 -6.61
N LEU A 103 37.13 -4.89 -6.05
CA LEU A 103 35.78 -5.03 -5.51
C LEU A 103 34.75 -5.35 -6.60
N ASP A 104 34.85 -4.73 -7.78
CA ASP A 104 33.98 -5.06 -8.90
C ASP A 104 34.21 -6.48 -9.42
N MET A 105 35.45 -6.95 -9.43
CA MET A 105 35.80 -8.35 -9.75
C MET A 105 35.25 -9.32 -8.70
N ALA A 106 35.34 -9.00 -7.42
CA ALA A 106 34.78 -9.81 -6.35
C ALA A 106 33.26 -9.95 -6.48
N LEU A 107 32.56 -8.85 -6.76
CA LEU A 107 31.12 -8.91 -7.04
C LEU A 107 30.84 -9.75 -8.28
N LYS A 108 31.59 -9.56 -9.37
CA LYS A 108 31.43 -10.36 -10.60
C LYS A 108 31.65 -11.85 -10.33
N ARG A 109 32.63 -12.22 -9.50
CA ARG A 109 32.82 -13.60 -9.07
C ARG A 109 31.59 -14.15 -8.36
N LEU A 110 30.97 -13.40 -7.45
CA LEU A 110 29.71 -13.82 -6.79
C LEU A 110 28.53 -13.97 -7.76
N LEU A 111 28.52 -13.21 -8.85
CA LEU A 111 27.56 -13.38 -9.94
C LEU A 111 27.85 -14.63 -10.77
N ASP A 112 29.13 -14.87 -11.10
CA ASP A 112 29.55 -16.05 -11.86
C ASP A 112 29.37 -17.35 -11.02
N GLU A 113 29.48 -17.27 -9.68
CA GLU A 113 29.15 -18.33 -8.71
C GLU A 113 27.63 -18.55 -8.51
N GLY A 114 26.76 -17.79 -9.19
CA GLY A 114 25.30 -17.90 -9.06
C GLY A 114 24.71 -17.37 -7.75
N LYS A 115 25.52 -16.78 -6.85
CA LYS A 115 25.05 -16.20 -5.57
C LYS A 115 24.40 -14.84 -5.77
N LEU A 116 24.80 -14.11 -6.81
CA LEU A 116 24.10 -12.94 -7.31
C LEU A 116 23.39 -13.27 -8.61
N THR A 117 22.28 -12.59 -8.89
CA THR A 117 21.57 -12.69 -10.16
C THR A 117 21.32 -11.32 -10.79
N ARG A 118 21.39 -11.26 -12.12
CA ARG A 118 20.92 -10.12 -12.93
C ARG A 118 19.48 -10.26 -13.36
N GLU A 119 18.88 -11.43 -13.14
CA GLU A 119 17.48 -11.66 -13.45
C GLU A 119 16.62 -10.70 -12.63
N PRO A 120 15.59 -10.12 -13.26
CA PRO A 120 14.67 -9.26 -12.55
C PRO A 120 13.96 -10.09 -11.47
N THR A 121 13.78 -9.51 -10.28
CA THR A 121 13.10 -10.18 -9.16
C THR A 121 11.62 -10.45 -9.41
N ARG A 122 11.07 -9.88 -10.49
CA ARG A 122 9.71 -10.07 -10.95
C ARG A 122 9.63 -9.72 -12.43
N GLU A 123 8.63 -10.27 -13.10
CA GLU A 123 8.26 -9.80 -14.42
C GLU A 123 7.73 -8.35 -14.35
N LYS A 124 8.08 -7.55 -15.36
CA LYS A 124 7.58 -6.17 -15.48
C LYS A 124 6.19 -6.23 -16.09
N GLN A 125 5.27 -5.43 -15.55
CA GLN A 125 3.92 -5.30 -16.06
C GLN A 125 3.72 -3.89 -16.62
N TRP A 126 2.81 -3.75 -17.60
CA TRP A 126 2.45 -2.48 -18.24
C TRP A 126 0.96 -2.22 -18.04
N ILE A 127 0.63 -1.47 -16.99
CA ILE A 127 -0.75 -1.11 -16.65
C ILE A 127 -1.08 0.23 -17.31
N GLY A 128 -1.61 0.17 -18.54
CA GLY A 128 -2.06 1.35 -19.28
C GLY A 128 -3.40 1.90 -18.80
N ALA A 129 -3.84 3.02 -19.37
CA ALA A 129 -5.08 3.72 -19.03
C ALA A 129 -6.33 2.81 -19.08
N VAL A 130 -6.43 1.90 -20.05
CA VAL A 130 -7.55 0.93 -20.16
C VAL A 130 -7.57 -0.01 -18.95
N MET A 131 -6.40 -0.52 -18.53
CA MET A 131 -6.32 -1.37 -17.35
C MET A 131 -6.59 -0.56 -16.07
N VAL A 132 -6.13 0.70 -16.00
CA VAL A 132 -6.49 1.61 -14.89
C VAL A 132 -8.00 1.81 -14.82
N LYS A 133 -8.69 2.02 -15.95
CA LYS A 133 -10.16 2.09 -16.02
C LYS A 133 -10.80 0.83 -15.43
N LYS A 134 -10.33 -0.37 -15.84
CA LYS A 134 -10.84 -1.64 -15.30
C LYS A 134 -10.60 -1.77 -13.79
N LEU A 135 -9.41 -1.43 -13.31
CA LEU A 135 -9.05 -1.46 -11.90
C LEU A 135 -9.97 -0.57 -11.06
N VAL A 136 -10.22 0.67 -11.50
CA VAL A 136 -11.06 1.60 -10.73
C VAL A 136 -12.54 1.30 -10.83
N LEU A 137 -13.03 0.88 -12.01
CA LEU A 137 -14.42 0.43 -12.17
C LEU A 137 -14.73 -0.74 -11.25
N THR A 138 -13.86 -1.75 -11.22
CA THR A 138 -14.06 -2.93 -10.37
C THR A 138 -13.99 -2.54 -8.89
N LEU A 139 -13.10 -1.62 -8.51
CA LEU A 139 -13.01 -1.10 -7.14
C LEU A 139 -14.31 -0.41 -6.70
N VAL A 140 -14.91 0.41 -7.57
CA VAL A 140 -16.15 1.14 -7.28
C VAL A 140 -17.38 0.22 -7.36
N GLN A 141 -17.45 -0.70 -8.33
CA GLN A 141 -18.51 -1.71 -8.40
C GLN A 141 -18.52 -2.59 -7.15
N ASN A 142 -17.34 -3.05 -6.71
CA ASN A 142 -17.22 -3.78 -5.45
C ASN A 142 -17.74 -2.95 -4.27
N ALA A 143 -17.48 -1.64 -4.25
CA ALA A 143 -18.01 -0.76 -3.21
C ALA A 143 -19.53 -0.59 -3.25
N LEU A 144 -20.12 -0.52 -4.44
CA LEU A 144 -21.57 -0.42 -4.61
C LEU A 144 -22.28 -1.72 -4.21
N VAL A 145 -21.71 -2.87 -4.57
CA VAL A 145 -22.26 -4.20 -4.28
C VAL A 145 -22.04 -4.58 -2.83
N ASN A 146 -20.79 -4.51 -2.35
CA ASN A 146 -20.38 -5.03 -1.04
C ASN A 146 -20.33 -3.96 0.07
N GLY A 147 -20.61 -2.69 -0.27
CA GLY A 147 -20.48 -1.56 0.64
C GLY A 147 -19.02 -1.17 0.89
N VAL A 148 -18.83 0.00 1.52
CA VAL A 148 -17.52 0.50 1.97
C VAL A 148 -17.60 1.14 3.33
N LEU A 149 -16.51 1.10 4.09
CA LEU A 149 -16.44 1.79 5.39
C LEU A 149 -16.42 3.32 5.23
N SER A 150 -15.87 3.83 4.12
CA SER A 150 -15.78 5.25 3.83
C SER A 150 -15.62 5.49 2.32
N TRP A 151 -16.54 6.26 1.75
CA TRP A 151 -16.46 6.71 0.37
C TRP A 151 -15.30 7.69 0.14
N ASP A 152 -14.86 8.44 1.16
CA ASP A 152 -13.70 9.34 1.04
C ASP A 152 -12.41 8.55 0.83
N VAL A 153 -12.26 7.45 1.58
CA VAL A 153 -11.12 6.54 1.43
C VAL A 153 -11.15 5.89 0.06
N LEU A 154 -12.31 5.39 -0.38
CA LEU A 154 -12.47 4.80 -1.70
C LEU A 154 -12.14 5.81 -2.81
N LEU A 155 -12.67 7.03 -2.75
CA LEU A 155 -12.44 8.08 -3.73
C LEU A 155 -10.97 8.53 -3.72
N SER A 156 -10.31 8.57 -2.56
CA SER A 156 -8.87 8.84 -2.45
C SER A 156 -8.01 7.73 -3.08
N LYS A 157 -8.42 6.47 -2.96
CA LYS A 157 -7.79 5.33 -3.68
C LYS A 157 -8.00 5.47 -5.19
N TRP A 158 -9.24 5.70 -5.61
CA TRP A 158 -9.66 5.88 -7.00
C TRP A 158 -8.89 7.01 -7.68
N LEU A 159 -8.97 8.22 -7.14
CA LEU A 159 -8.24 9.38 -7.63
C LEU A 159 -6.73 9.11 -7.66
N GLY A 160 -6.18 8.43 -6.65
CA GLY A 160 -4.76 8.11 -6.61
C GLY A 160 -4.29 7.27 -7.80
N LEU A 161 -5.07 6.27 -8.21
CA LEU A 161 -4.77 5.42 -9.36
C LEU A 161 -4.87 6.20 -10.69
N VAL A 162 -5.97 6.93 -10.86
CA VAL A 162 -6.21 7.75 -12.08
C VAL A 162 -5.17 8.84 -12.22
N LEU A 163 -4.88 9.58 -11.15
CA LEU A 163 -3.94 10.70 -11.17
C LEU A 163 -2.52 10.22 -11.45
N GLN A 164 -2.11 9.07 -10.90
CA GLN A 164 -0.79 8.52 -11.19
C GLN A 164 -0.64 8.16 -12.68
N SER A 165 -1.71 7.60 -13.28
CA SER A 165 -1.76 7.31 -14.72
C SER A 165 -1.70 8.59 -15.55
N ALA A 166 -2.57 9.55 -15.27
CA ALA A 166 -2.68 10.81 -16.02
C ALA A 166 -1.39 11.65 -15.96
N LEU A 167 -0.69 11.64 -14.82
CA LEU A 167 0.53 12.43 -14.63
C LEU A 167 1.83 11.68 -14.92
N ASN A 168 1.77 10.40 -15.28
CA ASN A 168 2.94 9.56 -15.55
C ASN A 168 4.00 9.54 -14.42
N CYS A 169 3.57 9.81 -13.18
CA CYS A 169 4.46 10.14 -12.09
C CYS A 169 4.70 8.94 -11.15
N ARG A 170 5.65 9.07 -10.23
CA ARG A 170 5.84 8.09 -9.14
C ARG A 170 4.84 8.38 -8.04
N PRO A 171 4.42 7.36 -7.26
CA PRO A 171 3.58 7.61 -6.08
C PRO A 171 4.22 8.62 -5.13
N GLY A 172 5.54 8.55 -4.98
CA GLY A 172 6.29 9.46 -4.12
C GLY A 172 6.38 10.90 -4.63
N ASP A 173 5.97 11.19 -5.87
CA ASP A 173 5.97 12.57 -6.40
C ASP A 173 4.73 13.36 -5.92
N PHE A 174 3.60 12.68 -5.64
CA PHE A 174 2.37 13.31 -5.14
C PHE A 174 1.93 12.85 -3.73
N ARG A 175 2.42 11.69 -3.25
CA ARG A 175 2.27 11.24 -1.85
C ARG A 175 3.56 11.41 -1.06
N GLN A 176 3.46 11.35 0.26
CA GLN A 176 4.61 11.47 1.13
C GLN A 176 5.53 10.25 0.99
N SER A 177 6.76 10.51 0.55
CA SER A 177 7.79 9.50 0.44
C SER A 177 8.32 9.10 1.81
N TYR A 178 8.76 7.85 1.95
CA TYR A 178 9.22 7.31 3.22
C TYR A 178 10.35 8.14 3.87
N GLY A 179 10.18 8.46 5.16
CA GLY A 179 11.13 9.23 5.97
C GLY A 179 11.09 10.75 5.76
N TRP A 180 10.26 11.24 4.85
CA TRP A 180 9.94 12.67 4.76
C TRP A 180 8.75 12.97 5.65
N ASN A 181 8.85 14.03 6.46
CA ASN A 181 7.81 14.39 7.43
C ASN A 181 7.23 15.81 7.20
N GLY A 182 7.67 16.51 6.16
CA GLY A 182 7.23 17.86 5.83
C GLY A 182 6.23 17.91 4.68
N THR A 183 6.19 19.06 4.01
CA THR A 183 5.27 19.36 2.90
C THR A 183 5.62 18.67 1.59
N GLN A 184 6.55 17.71 1.57
CA GLN A 184 7.09 17.08 0.35
C GLN A 184 6.12 16.10 -0.36
N HIS A 185 4.90 16.56 -0.64
CA HIS A 185 3.77 15.85 -1.24
C HIS A 185 2.87 16.85 -2.01
N LEU A 186 1.82 16.36 -2.68
CA LEU A 186 0.89 17.20 -3.41
C LEU A 186 -0.08 17.92 -2.45
N LEU A 187 -0.12 19.25 -2.55
CA LEU A 187 -0.99 20.14 -1.78
C LEU A 187 -2.07 20.72 -2.70
N TRP A 188 -3.20 21.14 -2.17
CA TRP A 188 -4.28 21.75 -2.96
C TRP A 188 -3.80 22.98 -3.74
N ARG A 189 -2.95 23.83 -3.16
CA ARG A 189 -2.33 24.99 -3.84
C ARG A 189 -1.46 24.64 -5.06
N HIS A 190 -1.06 23.37 -5.22
CA HIS A 190 -0.31 22.92 -6.39
C HIS A 190 -1.21 22.55 -7.58
N VAL A 191 -2.52 22.59 -7.40
CA VAL A 191 -3.53 22.27 -8.41
C VAL A 191 -4.23 23.58 -8.79
N ASP A 192 -4.19 23.97 -10.06
CA ASP A 192 -4.92 25.12 -10.60
C ASP A 192 -5.95 24.58 -11.59
N ILE A 193 -7.24 24.85 -11.35
CA ILE A 193 -8.35 24.41 -12.20
C ILE A 193 -9.06 25.65 -12.73
N ARG A 194 -9.28 25.69 -14.04
CA ARG A 194 -9.98 26.79 -14.71
C ARG A 194 -11.00 26.28 -15.71
N ALA A 195 -12.11 27.00 -15.84
CA ALA A 195 -13.12 26.76 -16.86
C ALA A 195 -12.79 27.53 -18.14
N PHE A 196 -13.00 26.88 -19.28
CA PHE A 196 -12.88 27.50 -20.61
C PHE A 196 -14.23 27.58 -21.33
N GLY A 197 -15.24 26.85 -20.84
CA GLY A 197 -16.62 27.01 -21.27
C GLY A 197 -17.29 28.21 -20.60
N ASP A 198 -18.50 28.49 -21.07
CA ASP A 198 -19.43 29.47 -20.51
C ASP A 198 -20.69 28.81 -19.91
N ASN A 199 -20.81 27.49 -20.04
CA ASN A 199 -21.96 26.71 -19.60
C ASN A 199 -21.62 25.91 -18.34
N THR A 200 -22.54 25.88 -17.38
CA THR A 200 -22.46 25.04 -16.17
C THR A 200 -22.50 23.54 -16.47
N ASP A 201 -23.17 23.15 -17.55
CA ASP A 201 -23.34 21.73 -17.94
C ASP A 201 -22.09 21.16 -18.61
N ASP A 202 -21.32 22.03 -19.29
CA ASP A 202 -20.03 21.72 -19.89
C ASP A 202 -19.06 22.89 -19.70
N PRO A 203 -18.44 23.02 -18.51
CA PRO A 203 -17.53 24.11 -18.21
C PRO A 203 -16.15 23.96 -18.90
N LYS A 204 -15.90 22.86 -19.61
CA LYS A 204 -14.64 22.56 -20.30
C LYS A 204 -13.42 22.86 -19.43
N LEU A 205 -13.34 22.20 -18.27
CA LEU A 205 -12.30 22.46 -17.30
C LEU A 205 -10.91 22.05 -17.84
N ALA A 206 -9.88 22.80 -17.48
CA ALA A 206 -8.51 22.34 -17.55
C ALA A 206 -7.83 22.49 -16.18
N MET A 207 -6.97 21.52 -15.88
CA MET A 207 -6.26 21.44 -14.62
C MET A 207 -4.76 21.42 -14.87
N LYS A 208 -4.04 22.36 -14.27
CA LYS A 208 -2.58 22.37 -14.18
C LYS A 208 -2.16 21.85 -12.81
N ILE A 209 -1.37 20.77 -12.79
CA ILE A 209 -0.80 20.20 -11.56
C ILE A 209 0.69 20.43 -11.54
N THR A 210 1.18 21.01 -10.44
CA THR A 210 2.61 21.26 -10.21
C THR A 210 3.19 20.25 -9.22
N LEU A 211 3.98 19.29 -9.71
CA LEU A 211 4.73 18.37 -8.86
C LEU A 211 6.03 19.05 -8.37
N ALA A 212 5.92 19.78 -7.27
CA ALA A 212 7.05 20.50 -6.66
C ALA A 212 8.13 19.55 -6.09
N TYR A 213 7.75 18.34 -5.70
CA TYR A 213 8.59 17.43 -4.93
C TYR A 213 8.86 16.13 -5.67
N THR A 214 9.49 16.20 -6.84
CA THR A 214 9.82 15.00 -7.62
C THR A 214 11.04 14.26 -7.08
N LYS A 215 11.17 12.97 -7.41
CA LYS A 215 12.33 12.15 -7.04
C LYS A 215 13.66 12.84 -7.39
N GLY A 216 14.54 12.98 -6.38
CA GLY A 216 15.86 13.60 -6.54
C GLY A 216 15.86 15.13 -6.45
N LYS A 217 14.68 15.74 -6.34
CA LYS A 217 14.47 17.20 -6.23
C LYS A 217 13.55 17.57 -5.05
N LYS A 218 13.46 16.68 -4.05
CA LYS A 218 12.59 16.84 -2.87
C LYS A 218 12.94 18.08 -2.03
N ASP A 219 14.20 18.49 -2.04
CA ASP A 219 14.71 19.67 -1.34
C ASP A 219 14.70 20.94 -2.20
N LYS A 220 14.23 20.85 -3.44
CA LYS A 220 14.29 21.91 -4.47
C LYS A 220 12.91 22.14 -5.09
N PRO A 221 11.94 22.68 -4.32
CA PRO A 221 10.57 22.89 -4.79
C PRO A 221 10.48 23.78 -6.04
N GLU A 222 11.48 24.63 -6.28
CA GLU A 222 11.61 25.45 -7.48
C GLU A 222 11.88 24.63 -8.75
N SER A 223 12.45 23.42 -8.63
CA SER A 223 12.69 22.52 -9.76
C SER A 223 11.46 21.63 -10.03
N ASN A 224 10.30 22.28 -10.12
CA ASN A 224 9.02 21.63 -10.29
C ASN A 224 8.84 21.04 -11.69
N PHE A 225 7.87 20.15 -11.80
CA PHE A 225 7.37 19.61 -13.06
C PHE A 225 5.87 19.83 -13.08
N ALA A 226 5.38 20.59 -14.06
CA ALA A 226 3.97 20.88 -14.20
C ALA A 226 3.40 20.15 -15.42
N LEU A 227 2.20 19.62 -15.27
CA LEU A 227 1.42 19.02 -16.35
C LEU A 227 0.06 19.67 -16.40
N GLN A 228 -0.48 19.79 -17.61
CA GLN A 228 -1.85 20.23 -17.84
C GLN A 228 -2.66 19.05 -18.38
N VAL A 229 -3.85 18.86 -17.84
CA VAL A 229 -4.84 17.89 -18.32
C VAL A 229 -6.17 18.61 -18.54
N HIS A 230 -6.98 18.09 -19.45
CA HIS A 230 -8.28 18.63 -19.79
C HIS A 230 -9.38 17.69 -19.32
N GLN A 231 -10.56 18.26 -19.09
CA GLN A 231 -11.77 17.51 -18.79
C GLN A 231 -12.05 16.53 -19.93
N LEU A 232 -12.33 15.29 -19.56
CA LEU A 232 -12.73 14.24 -20.48
C LEU A 232 -14.25 14.24 -20.65
N ASP A 233 -14.71 13.58 -21.71
CA ASP A 233 -16.12 13.39 -21.98
C ASP A 233 -16.82 12.58 -20.86
N ASN A 234 -18.15 12.63 -20.84
CA ASN A 234 -18.96 12.03 -19.77
C ASN A 234 -18.75 10.51 -19.66
N GLU A 235 -18.61 9.81 -20.78
CA GLU A 235 -18.33 8.37 -20.83
C GLU A 235 -16.99 7.97 -20.17
N ALA A 236 -16.07 8.92 -20.08
CA ALA A 236 -14.75 8.75 -19.47
C ALA A 236 -14.65 9.35 -18.06
N SER A 237 -15.77 9.80 -17.46
CA SER A 237 -15.78 10.45 -16.15
C SER A 237 -15.13 9.61 -15.05
N VAL A 238 -15.23 8.29 -15.14
CA VAL A 238 -14.62 7.34 -14.19
C VAL A 238 -13.10 7.35 -14.16
N ILE A 239 -12.45 7.90 -15.19
CA ILE A 239 -11.00 8.07 -15.27
C ILE A 239 -10.61 9.54 -15.49
N ASP A 240 -11.54 10.47 -15.28
CA ASP A 240 -11.26 11.90 -15.40
C ASP A 240 -10.63 12.42 -14.09
N PRO A 241 -9.35 12.81 -14.10
CA PRO A 241 -8.68 13.28 -12.89
C PRO A 241 -9.24 14.61 -12.37
N ILE A 242 -9.84 15.46 -13.22
CA ILE A 242 -10.43 16.75 -12.83
C ILE A 242 -11.74 16.52 -12.08
N LYS A 243 -12.63 15.70 -12.63
CA LYS A 243 -13.91 15.38 -11.98
C LYS A 243 -13.68 14.71 -10.63
N LEU A 244 -12.77 13.74 -10.57
CA LEU A 244 -12.46 13.02 -9.33
C LEU A 244 -11.80 13.91 -8.27
N ILE A 245 -10.89 14.83 -8.64
CA ILE A 245 -10.25 15.72 -7.67
C ILE A 245 -11.23 16.76 -7.11
N ILE A 246 -12.17 17.26 -7.94
CA ILE A 246 -13.23 18.16 -7.48
C ILE A 246 -14.23 17.41 -6.59
N GLY A 247 -14.62 16.20 -6.97
CA GLY A 247 -15.50 15.36 -6.14
C GLY A 247 -14.89 15.11 -4.76
N LEU A 248 -13.59 14.80 -4.70
CA LEU A 248 -12.90 14.66 -3.41
C LEU A 248 -12.82 16.00 -2.67
N ALA A 249 -12.54 17.11 -3.37
CA ALA A 249 -12.43 18.43 -2.78
C ALA A 249 -13.73 18.90 -2.12
N LEU A 250 -14.88 18.65 -2.76
CA LEU A 250 -16.20 18.94 -2.20
C LEU A 250 -16.44 18.17 -0.89
N ARG A 251 -16.01 16.91 -0.83
CA ARG A 251 -16.14 16.05 0.36
C ARG A 251 -15.23 16.47 1.49
N VAL A 252 -13.96 16.77 1.22
CA VAL A 252 -13.03 17.17 2.30
C VAL A 252 -13.09 18.66 2.64
N GLU A 253 -14.06 19.37 2.06
CA GLU A 253 -14.23 20.82 2.14
C GLU A 253 -12.93 21.57 1.80
N ALA A 254 -12.24 21.12 0.75
CA ALA A 254 -11.09 21.83 0.20
C ALA A 254 -11.50 23.03 -0.65
N VAL A 255 -12.80 23.19 -0.90
CA VAL A 255 -13.46 24.31 -1.59
C VAL A 255 -14.58 24.87 -0.71
N PRO A 256 -14.94 26.16 -0.87
CA PRO A 256 -15.96 26.78 -0.02
C PRO A 256 -17.38 26.31 -0.37
N GLU A 257 -17.62 25.90 -1.61
CA GLU A 257 -18.95 25.52 -2.08
C GLU A 257 -19.43 24.15 -1.55
N ARG A 258 -20.75 23.96 -1.59
CA ARG A 258 -21.43 22.77 -1.04
C ARG A 258 -21.69 21.65 -2.01
N ASP A 259 -21.87 22.01 -3.26
CA ASP A 259 -22.31 21.13 -4.33
C ASP A 259 -21.64 21.54 -5.65
N TRP A 260 -21.71 20.65 -6.62
CA TRP A 260 -21.13 20.85 -7.94
C TRP A 260 -21.68 22.07 -8.68
N LYS A 261 -23.00 22.28 -8.65
CA LYS A 261 -23.66 23.35 -9.40
C LYS A 261 -23.23 24.71 -8.89
N THR A 262 -23.29 24.93 -7.58
CA THR A 262 -22.81 26.14 -6.93
C THR A 262 -21.32 26.37 -7.20
N LEU A 263 -20.50 25.31 -7.13
CA LEU A 263 -19.07 25.39 -7.43
C LEU A 263 -18.81 25.89 -8.86
N VAL A 264 -19.44 25.28 -9.86
CA VAL A 264 -19.22 25.66 -11.26
C VAL A 264 -19.76 27.04 -11.57
N THR A 265 -20.95 27.39 -11.06
CA THR A 265 -21.49 28.75 -11.20
C THR A 265 -20.54 29.79 -10.64
N ASN A 266 -19.96 29.55 -9.46
CA ASN A 266 -18.97 30.45 -8.87
C ASN A 266 -17.64 30.47 -9.63
N VAL A 267 -17.20 29.34 -10.18
CA VAL A 267 -16.02 29.30 -11.05
C VAL A 267 -16.25 30.15 -12.29
N LEU A 268 -17.39 29.99 -12.96
CA LEU A 268 -17.71 30.73 -14.19
C LEU A 268 -17.94 32.23 -13.96
N SER A 269 -18.46 32.62 -12.79
CA SER A 269 -18.68 34.04 -12.46
C SER A 269 -17.40 34.81 -12.12
N ARG A 270 -16.30 34.12 -11.81
CA ARG A 270 -15.01 34.77 -11.51
C ARG A 270 -14.34 35.26 -12.81
N PRO A 271 -13.73 36.45 -12.83
CA PRO A 271 -13.07 36.98 -14.03
C PRO A 271 -12.00 36.07 -14.64
N ASN A 272 -11.28 35.31 -13.80
CA ASN A 272 -10.23 34.40 -14.23
C ASN A 272 -10.72 32.95 -14.41
N LYS A 273 -12.03 32.72 -14.24
CA LYS A 273 -12.70 31.42 -14.28
C LYS A 273 -12.02 30.32 -13.48
N SER A 274 -11.42 30.67 -12.33
CA SER A 274 -10.62 29.75 -11.54
C SER A 274 -11.37 29.18 -10.34
N LEU A 275 -10.98 27.97 -9.96
CA LEU A 275 -11.39 27.34 -8.71
C LEU A 275 -10.52 27.84 -7.55
N VAL A 276 -11.14 28.14 -6.41
CA VAL A 276 -10.48 28.66 -5.21
C VAL A 276 -10.47 27.60 -4.12
N TRP A 277 -9.29 27.32 -3.55
CA TRP A 277 -9.13 26.37 -2.46
C TRP A 277 -9.34 27.02 -1.09
N SER A 278 -10.18 26.44 -0.25
CA SER A 278 -10.33 26.82 1.17
C SER A 278 -9.21 26.29 2.05
N LYS A 279 -8.56 25.18 1.65
CA LYS A 279 -7.49 24.52 2.41
C LYS A 279 -6.22 24.35 1.55
N PRO A 280 -5.61 25.44 1.05
CA PRO A 280 -4.52 25.38 0.07
C PRO A 280 -3.29 24.59 0.55
N ASP A 281 -3.02 24.60 1.86
CA ASP A 281 -1.85 23.97 2.47
C ASP A 281 -2.10 22.53 2.93
N PHE A 282 -3.31 22.01 2.74
CA PHE A 282 -3.63 20.63 3.10
C PHE A 282 -3.16 19.66 2.01
N PRO A 283 -2.81 18.42 2.38
CA PRO A 283 -2.51 17.39 1.41
C PRO A 283 -3.76 17.05 0.59
N VAL A 284 -3.59 16.91 -0.73
CA VAL A 284 -4.65 16.38 -1.62
C VAL A 284 -4.98 14.94 -1.21
N PHE A 285 -3.94 14.16 -0.90
CA PHE A 285 -4.07 12.79 -0.42
C PHE A 285 -3.81 12.72 1.08
N CYS A 286 -4.87 12.56 1.86
CA CYS A 286 -4.79 12.43 3.31
C CYS A 286 -4.52 10.97 3.74
N SER A 287 -3.88 10.79 4.89
CA SER A 287 -3.67 9.48 5.50
C SER A 287 -5.00 8.83 5.90
N PHE A 288 -5.11 7.52 5.71
CA PHE A 288 -6.25 6.75 6.19
C PHE A 288 -6.17 6.55 7.70
N MET A 289 -7.32 6.49 8.37
CA MET A 289 -7.42 5.96 9.72
C MET A 289 -7.07 4.46 9.75
N ASP A 290 -6.69 3.93 10.91
CA ASP A 290 -6.12 2.56 11.05
C ASP A 290 -7.01 1.43 10.51
N SER A 291 -8.31 1.67 10.37
CA SER A 291 -9.31 0.71 9.84
C SER A 291 -9.88 1.11 8.47
N GLY A 292 -9.34 2.14 7.81
CA GLY A 292 -9.89 2.65 6.55
C GLY A 292 -11.28 3.27 6.67
N ARG A 293 -11.70 3.62 7.90
CA ARG A 293 -13.01 4.21 8.21
C ARG A 293 -13.15 5.69 7.84
N GLY A 294 -12.06 6.34 7.43
CA GLY A 294 -12.06 7.76 7.10
C GLY A 294 -10.67 8.30 6.79
N LEU A 295 -10.63 9.58 6.45
CA LEU A 295 -9.40 10.33 6.20
C LEU A 295 -8.99 11.13 7.44
N ILE A 296 -7.70 11.15 7.74
CA ILE A 296 -7.11 12.04 8.74
C ILE A 296 -6.70 13.33 8.02
N LEU A 297 -7.63 14.29 7.99
CA LEU A 297 -7.41 15.58 7.33
C LEU A 297 -6.15 16.28 7.89
N GLY A 298 -5.36 16.88 7.01
CA GLY A 298 -4.10 17.55 7.35
C GLY A 298 -2.89 16.62 7.51
N SER A 299 -3.08 15.30 7.57
CA SER A 299 -1.98 14.33 7.57
C SER A 299 -1.78 13.74 6.17
N ALA A 300 -0.58 13.87 5.60
CA ALA A 300 -0.33 13.41 4.23
C ALA A 300 -0.29 11.88 4.14
N ALA A 301 -0.85 11.33 3.06
CA ALA A 301 -0.80 9.91 2.78
C ALA A 301 0.62 9.45 2.43
N GLY A 302 1.04 8.32 3.00
CA GLY A 302 2.27 7.64 2.60
C GLY A 302 2.14 6.90 1.27
N THR A 303 3.26 6.71 0.56
CA THR A 303 3.30 5.89 -0.68
C THR A 303 2.76 4.46 -0.53
N ASN A 304 2.80 3.89 0.68
CA ASN A 304 2.26 2.56 0.96
C ASN A 304 0.74 2.48 0.76
N GLN A 305 -0.01 3.56 1.01
CA GLN A 305 -1.47 3.58 0.79
C GLN A 305 -1.79 3.46 -0.71
N GLN A 306 -0.99 4.08 -1.59
CA GLN A 306 -1.13 3.90 -3.04
C GLN A 306 -0.87 2.44 -3.45
N ILE A 307 0.16 1.82 -2.89
CA ILE A 307 0.51 0.43 -3.19
C ILE A 307 -0.59 -0.50 -2.70
N ALA A 308 -1.14 -0.27 -1.50
CA ALA A 308 -2.25 -1.04 -0.96
C ALA A 308 -3.51 -0.91 -1.86
N ALA A 309 -3.87 0.31 -2.23
CA ALA A 309 -4.99 0.60 -3.14
C ALA A 309 -4.85 -0.12 -4.49
N LEU A 310 -3.65 -0.10 -5.07
CA LEU A 310 -3.37 -0.79 -6.33
C LEU A 310 -3.52 -2.31 -6.17
N ASN A 311 -2.96 -2.90 -5.12
CA ASN A 311 -3.07 -4.36 -4.91
C ASN A 311 -4.50 -4.81 -4.55
N GLU A 312 -5.29 -3.97 -3.89
CA GLU A 312 -6.72 -4.21 -3.67
C GLU A 312 -7.47 -4.24 -5.01
N ALA A 313 -7.31 -3.21 -5.84
CA ALA A 313 -7.93 -3.18 -7.17
C ALA A 313 -7.44 -4.34 -8.06
N GLY A 314 -6.16 -4.68 -8.02
CA GLY A 314 -5.58 -5.80 -8.76
C GLY A 314 -6.21 -7.13 -8.39
N ARG A 315 -6.37 -7.41 -7.08
CA ARG A 315 -7.05 -8.62 -6.59
C ARG A 315 -8.50 -8.68 -7.05
N LEU A 316 -9.23 -7.57 -6.99
CA LEU A 316 -10.63 -7.51 -7.43
C LEU A 316 -10.77 -7.80 -8.94
N VAL A 317 -9.80 -7.39 -9.76
CA VAL A 317 -9.77 -7.69 -11.21
C VAL A 317 -9.31 -9.14 -11.51
N GLY A 318 -8.87 -9.90 -10.50
CA GLY A 318 -8.34 -11.25 -10.67
C GLY A 318 -6.86 -11.28 -11.11
N VAL A 319 -6.11 -10.19 -10.90
CA VAL A 319 -4.66 -10.21 -11.14
C VAL A 319 -4.00 -10.97 -9.99
N LEU A 320 -3.53 -12.18 -10.29
CA LEU A 320 -2.87 -13.06 -9.33
C LEU A 320 -1.48 -12.52 -8.92
N ASP A 321 -0.79 -11.90 -9.88
CA ASP A 321 0.53 -11.32 -9.65
C ASP A 321 0.47 -9.99 -8.90
N ARG A 322 1.48 -9.76 -8.08
CA ARG A 322 1.63 -8.50 -7.37
C ARG A 322 1.97 -7.37 -8.34
N ILE A 323 1.04 -6.45 -8.52
CA ILE A 323 1.23 -5.22 -9.30
C ILE A 323 1.83 -4.08 -8.47
N TRP A 324 2.69 -3.29 -9.10
CA TRP A 324 3.40 -2.19 -8.46
C TRP A 324 3.01 -0.87 -9.11
N SER A 325 3.08 0.21 -8.33
CA SER A 325 2.82 1.56 -8.85
C SER A 325 3.73 1.95 -10.03
N THR A 326 4.92 1.35 -10.14
CA THR A 326 5.79 1.54 -11.31
C THR A 326 5.25 0.91 -12.59
N ASP A 327 4.36 -0.08 -12.51
CA ASP A 327 3.74 -0.72 -13.67
C ASP A 327 2.72 0.19 -14.34
N ILE A 328 2.03 1.05 -13.58
CA ILE A 328 1.19 2.14 -14.13
C ILE A 328 2.05 3.10 -14.96
N ARG A 329 3.18 3.53 -14.40
CA ARG A 329 4.11 4.43 -15.09
C ARG A 329 4.74 3.80 -16.34
N ARG A 330 5.01 2.49 -16.33
CA ARG A 330 5.45 1.75 -17.51
C ARG A 330 4.35 1.67 -18.56
N GLY A 331 3.13 1.34 -18.15
CA GLY A 331 1.97 1.31 -19.02
C GLY A 331 1.79 2.62 -19.76
N ALA A 332 1.81 3.73 -19.04
CA ALA A 332 1.66 5.05 -19.64
C ALA A 332 2.86 5.44 -20.53
N ALA A 333 4.10 5.05 -20.16
CA ALA A 333 5.26 5.21 -21.04
C ALA A 333 5.10 4.44 -22.36
N GLY A 334 4.58 3.22 -22.29
CA GLY A 334 4.28 2.37 -23.43
C GLY A 334 3.16 2.96 -24.29
N GLU A 335 2.11 3.52 -23.69
CA GLU A 335 1.04 4.19 -24.43
C GLU A 335 1.57 5.42 -25.18
N ILE A 336 2.32 6.30 -24.51
CA ILE A 336 2.94 7.48 -25.14
C ILE A 336 3.86 7.07 -26.30
N ALA A 337 4.64 6.01 -26.13
CA ALA A 337 5.55 5.52 -27.17
C ALA A 337 4.83 5.04 -28.44
N ASN A 338 3.56 4.64 -28.30
CA ASN A 338 2.75 4.02 -29.34
C ASN A 338 1.51 4.85 -29.74
N LEU A 339 1.45 6.14 -29.37
CA LEU A 339 0.39 7.04 -29.85
C LEU A 339 0.41 7.10 -31.39
N ALA A 340 -0.77 6.99 -32.01
CA ALA A 340 -0.93 6.91 -33.45
C ALA A 340 -0.45 8.19 -34.16
N GLU A 341 -0.74 9.35 -33.56
CA GLU A 341 -0.23 10.64 -33.99
C GLU A 341 1.05 10.95 -33.23
N PRO A 342 2.20 11.07 -33.91
CA PRO A 342 3.41 11.51 -33.26
C PRO A 342 3.22 12.96 -32.79
N ILE A 343 3.16 13.16 -31.48
CA ILE A 343 3.34 14.48 -30.86
C ILE A 343 4.70 15.01 -31.37
N THR A 344 4.81 16.30 -31.67
CA THR A 344 5.97 16.90 -32.34
C THR A 344 7.29 16.59 -31.59
N GLY A 345 8.17 15.76 -32.18
CA GLY A 345 9.45 15.34 -31.58
C GLY A 345 9.79 13.87 -31.80
N SER A 346 11.00 13.42 -31.42
CA SER A 346 11.29 11.98 -31.42
C SER A 346 10.50 11.28 -30.30
N SER A 347 9.83 10.16 -30.60
CA SER A 347 8.97 9.42 -29.65
C SER A 347 9.66 9.21 -28.29
N MET A 348 10.95 8.86 -28.25
CA MET A 348 11.69 8.69 -26.99
C MET A 348 12.02 10.00 -26.25
N THR A 349 12.18 11.12 -26.97
CA THR A 349 12.29 12.44 -26.31
C THR A 349 10.99 12.80 -25.61
N LEU A 350 9.85 12.47 -26.23
CA LEU A 350 8.52 12.73 -25.68
C LEU A 350 8.21 11.83 -24.51
N VAL A 351 8.50 10.53 -24.60
CA VAL A 351 8.40 9.61 -23.46
C VAL A 351 9.29 10.08 -22.31
N ALA A 352 10.53 10.51 -22.59
CA ALA A 352 11.40 11.05 -21.56
C ALA A 352 10.81 12.32 -20.91
N ALA A 353 10.28 13.25 -21.71
CA ALA A 353 9.64 14.47 -21.22
C ALA A 353 8.38 14.16 -20.38
N GLY A 354 7.48 13.31 -20.87
CA GLY A 354 6.26 12.90 -20.17
C GLY A 354 6.53 12.18 -18.86
N LEU A 355 7.62 11.40 -18.78
CA LEU A 355 8.07 10.75 -17.54
C LEU A 355 8.88 11.67 -16.61
N GLY A 356 9.20 12.90 -17.02
CA GLY A 356 10.13 13.79 -16.30
C GLY A 356 11.55 13.21 -16.19
N HIS A 357 11.98 12.41 -17.16
CA HIS A 357 13.34 11.89 -17.25
C HIS A 357 14.30 12.94 -17.79
N SER A 358 15.51 13.01 -17.23
CA SER A 358 16.58 13.86 -17.77
C SER A 358 17.21 13.24 -19.02
N ASN A 359 17.92 14.04 -19.82
CA ASN A 359 18.73 13.55 -20.95
C ASN A 359 19.68 12.43 -20.52
N LYS A 360 20.29 12.54 -19.33
CA LYS A 360 21.15 11.49 -18.78
C LYS A 360 20.39 10.17 -18.58
N ALA A 361 19.16 10.20 -18.06
CA ALA A 361 18.36 8.99 -17.88
C ALA A 361 17.99 8.37 -19.24
N ARG A 362 17.67 9.19 -20.24
CA ARG A 362 17.42 8.75 -21.61
C ARG A 362 18.64 8.07 -22.23
N PHE A 363 19.81 8.73 -22.22
CA PHE A 363 21.05 8.14 -22.74
C PHE A 363 21.53 6.89 -21.99
N GLN A 364 21.04 6.65 -20.77
CA GLN A 364 21.29 5.43 -20.00
C GLN A 364 20.33 4.28 -20.32
N GLY A 365 19.43 4.43 -21.30
CA GLY A 365 18.45 3.41 -21.66
C GLY A 365 17.28 3.27 -20.67
N ILE A 366 17.15 4.19 -19.69
CA ILE A 366 16.12 4.09 -18.65
C ILE A 366 14.75 4.32 -19.28
N THR A 367 14.62 5.31 -20.17
CA THR A 367 13.34 5.64 -20.81
C THR A 367 12.83 4.48 -21.68
N GLU A 368 13.72 3.89 -22.45
CA GLU A 368 13.48 2.74 -23.32
C GLU A 368 13.00 1.53 -22.49
N ALA A 369 13.67 1.26 -21.36
CA ALA A 369 13.27 0.19 -20.44
C ALA A 369 11.91 0.42 -19.74
N TYR A 370 11.41 1.66 -19.70
CA TYR A 370 10.04 1.98 -19.24
C TYR A 370 9.02 1.86 -20.37
N ALA A 371 9.33 2.36 -21.57
CA ALA A 371 8.47 2.28 -22.75
C ALA A 371 8.14 0.82 -23.10
N GLY A 372 9.11 -0.07 -22.94
CA GLY A 372 8.99 -1.47 -23.36
C GLY A 372 9.19 -1.60 -24.87
N ASP A 373 8.73 -2.71 -25.42
CA ASP A 373 8.86 -2.98 -26.85
C ASP A 373 7.94 -2.07 -27.66
N LEU A 374 8.39 -1.72 -28.87
CA LEU A 374 7.59 -0.96 -29.82
C LEU A 374 6.43 -1.85 -30.28
N ARG A 375 5.18 -1.43 -30.03
CA ARG A 375 3.98 -2.18 -30.41
C ARG A 375 3.54 -1.94 -31.85
N ALA A 376 4.14 -0.95 -32.51
CA ALA A 376 3.92 -0.76 -33.94
C ALA A 376 4.42 -1.97 -34.70
N ASP A 377 3.55 -2.58 -35.53
CA ASP A 377 3.99 -3.57 -36.50
C ASP A 377 4.85 -2.88 -37.56
N LEU A 378 6.15 -2.78 -37.26
CA LEU A 378 7.12 -2.20 -38.16
C LEU A 378 7.25 -3.04 -39.42
N TYR A 379 6.97 -4.34 -39.35
CA TYR A 379 7.07 -5.24 -40.50
C TYR A 379 5.84 -5.13 -41.40
N GLY A 380 4.63 -5.13 -40.85
CA GLY A 380 3.38 -4.78 -41.54
C GLY A 380 3.47 -3.40 -42.20
N LYS A 381 3.87 -2.36 -41.47
CA LYS A 381 4.06 -1.02 -42.06
C LYS A 381 5.16 -0.98 -43.13
N LYS A 382 6.25 -1.75 -42.97
CA LYS A 382 7.29 -1.89 -44.02
C LYS A 382 6.75 -2.64 -45.24
N THR A 383 6.00 -3.72 -45.05
CA THR A 383 5.44 -4.55 -46.13
C THR A 383 4.28 -3.86 -46.83
N GLU A 384 3.44 -3.10 -46.13
CA GLU A 384 2.45 -2.18 -46.70
C GLU A 384 3.13 -1.10 -47.56
N ARG A 385 4.26 -0.54 -47.09
CA ARG A 385 5.05 0.42 -47.87
C ARG A 385 5.68 -0.21 -49.12
N VAL A 386 6.09 -1.48 -49.04
CA VAL A 386 6.57 -2.27 -50.18
C VAL A 386 5.42 -2.61 -51.15
N LYS A 387 4.25 -3.02 -50.63
CA LYS A 387 3.02 -3.30 -51.41
C LYS A 387 2.46 -2.04 -52.07
N ALA A 388 2.59 -0.88 -51.44
CA ALA A 388 2.25 0.42 -52.00
C ALA A 388 3.22 0.90 -53.10
N GLY A 389 4.20 0.08 -53.51
CA GLY A 389 5.15 0.39 -54.58
C GLY A 389 6.11 1.52 -54.27
N LYS A 390 6.12 2.05 -53.05
CA LYS A 390 6.99 3.15 -52.62
C LYS A 390 8.26 2.58 -52.01
N THR A 391 9.10 1.95 -52.82
CA THR A 391 10.46 1.67 -52.35
C THR A 391 11.22 2.99 -52.31
N LEU A 392 11.81 3.31 -51.15
CA LEU A 392 12.76 4.43 -50.99
C LEU A 392 13.92 4.34 -51.99
N HIS A 393 14.15 3.15 -52.54
CA HIS A 393 15.15 2.87 -53.57
C HIS A 393 14.72 3.40 -54.94
N ASP A 394 13.43 3.33 -55.32
CA ASP A 394 12.94 3.82 -56.60
C ASP A 394 12.84 5.35 -56.64
N GLU A 395 12.45 6.00 -55.53
CA GLU A 395 12.45 7.46 -55.42
C GLU A 395 13.87 8.03 -55.44
N ARG A 396 14.81 7.40 -54.72
CA ARG A 396 16.23 7.79 -54.77
C ARG A 396 16.88 7.48 -56.11
N ARG A 397 16.50 6.39 -56.78
CA ARG A 397 16.99 6.05 -58.13
C ARG A 397 16.43 7.03 -59.15
N LYS A 398 15.14 7.40 -59.10
CA LYS A 398 14.56 8.44 -59.96
C LYS A 398 15.19 9.81 -59.73
N ALA A 399 15.42 10.20 -58.47
CA ALA A 399 16.09 11.46 -58.15
C ALA A 399 17.56 11.48 -58.62
N TRP A 400 18.28 10.37 -58.47
CA TRP A 400 19.66 10.24 -58.97
C TRP A 400 19.72 10.21 -60.50
N VAL A 401 18.81 9.49 -61.16
CA VAL A 401 18.71 9.47 -62.63
C VAL A 401 18.37 10.86 -63.17
N ASN A 402 17.44 11.60 -62.54
CA ASN A 402 17.14 12.99 -62.89
C ASN A 402 18.33 13.92 -62.67
N ASP A 403 19.05 13.82 -61.55
CA ASP A 403 20.25 14.63 -61.30
C ASP A 403 21.35 14.38 -62.35
N GLN A 404 21.53 13.12 -62.78
CA GLN A 404 22.48 12.77 -63.85
C GLN A 404 22.02 13.25 -65.23
N THR A 405 20.74 13.13 -65.58
CA THR A 405 20.23 13.65 -66.86
C THR A 405 20.25 15.18 -66.92
N THR A 406 20.02 15.86 -65.80
CA THR A 406 20.10 17.33 -65.73
C THR A 406 21.54 17.81 -65.94
N LYS A 407 22.53 17.10 -65.36
CA LYS A 407 23.95 17.38 -65.56
C LYS A 407 24.46 17.08 -66.97
N LEU A 408 23.91 16.07 -67.63
CA LEU A 408 24.26 15.71 -69.01
C LEU A 408 23.61 16.62 -70.06
N ASN A 409 22.46 17.23 -69.74
CA ASN A 409 21.71 18.09 -70.67
C ASN A 409 21.93 19.60 -70.45
N THR A 410 22.87 20.00 -69.59
CA THR A 410 23.22 21.43 -69.44
C THR A 410 24.31 21.78 -70.46
N PRO A 411 24.02 22.57 -71.51
CA PRO A 411 25.03 22.98 -72.49
C PRO A 411 26.07 23.86 -71.79
N GLN A 412 27.35 23.52 -71.91
CA GLN A 412 28.46 24.34 -71.44
C GLN A 412 28.43 25.69 -72.19
N GLN A 413 27.84 26.72 -71.58
CA GLN A 413 28.02 28.09 -72.03
C GLN A 413 29.38 28.59 -71.54
N HIS A 414 30.31 28.70 -72.49
CA HIS A 414 31.50 29.51 -72.38
C HIS A 414 31.12 30.96 -72.06
N HIS A 415 31.43 31.44 -70.85
CA HIS A 415 31.47 32.87 -70.58
C HIS A 415 32.91 33.34 -70.37
N LYS A 416 33.31 34.20 -71.31
CA LYS A 416 34.55 34.96 -71.38
C LYS A 416 34.64 36.01 -70.27
N SER A 417 35.89 36.25 -69.88
CA SER A 417 36.49 37.37 -69.15
C SER A 417 35.71 38.69 -69.03
N LYS A 418 35.81 39.33 -67.86
CA LYS A 418 36.10 40.78 -67.76
C LYS A 418 36.80 41.11 -66.44
N GLU A 419 37.82 41.95 -66.58
CA GLU A 419 38.77 42.44 -65.58
C GLU A 419 38.20 43.58 -64.71
N ASN A 420 38.95 43.87 -63.62
CA ASN A 420 39.11 45.14 -62.90
C ASN A 420 37.96 45.68 -62.04
N HIS A 421 38.19 45.74 -60.71
CA HIS A 421 38.61 47.01 -60.07
C HIS A 421 39.14 46.83 -58.64
N ILE A 422 40.16 47.63 -58.36
CA ILE A 422 40.94 47.85 -57.14
C ILE A 422 40.14 48.68 -56.12
N ASN A 423 40.18 48.37 -54.81
CA ASN A 423 40.70 49.31 -53.80
C ASN A 423 40.85 48.76 -52.37
N ALA A 424 41.84 49.36 -51.71
CA ALA A 424 42.49 49.00 -50.47
C ALA A 424 41.81 49.53 -49.19
N ASN A 425 42.03 48.88 -48.05
CA ASN A 425 42.76 49.41 -46.89
C ASN A 425 42.47 48.61 -45.61
N GLY A 426 43.49 48.46 -44.74
CA GLY A 426 43.28 48.24 -43.30
C GLY A 426 44.20 47.23 -42.62
N LYS A 427 45.45 47.63 -42.37
CA LYS A 427 46.47 46.93 -41.57
C LYS A 427 46.12 46.83 -40.07
N ARG A 428 46.53 45.71 -39.43
CA ARG A 428 47.27 45.53 -38.14
C ARG A 428 47.05 44.06 -37.73
N GLY A 429 48.04 43.15 -37.75
CA GLY A 429 49.27 43.09 -36.93
C GLY A 429 48.89 42.57 -35.53
N SER A 430 49.41 41.50 -34.94
CA SER A 430 50.54 40.60 -35.21
C SER A 430 50.47 39.44 -34.19
N GLU A 431 51.31 38.42 -34.42
CA GLU A 431 51.91 37.49 -33.43
C GLU A 431 51.30 36.08 -33.16
N VAL A 432 51.99 35.09 -33.75
CA VAL A 432 52.89 34.11 -33.07
C VAL A 432 52.38 32.68 -32.76
N VAL A 433 53.29 31.77 -33.14
CA VAL A 433 53.50 30.32 -32.90
C VAL A 433 52.83 29.28 -33.82
N SER A 434 53.75 28.49 -34.35
CA SER A 434 53.69 27.40 -35.32
C SER A 434 53.58 26.02 -34.64
N ALA A 435 53.20 25.02 -35.44
CA ALA A 435 53.56 23.60 -35.34
C ALA A 435 52.89 22.76 -34.23
N THR A 436 52.55 21.46 -34.35
CA THR A 436 52.46 20.46 -35.42
C THR A 436 51.92 19.21 -34.71
N VAL A 437 50.83 18.55 -35.15
CA VAL A 437 50.62 17.11 -34.92
C VAL A 437 49.85 16.51 -36.09
N GLY A 438 50.47 15.55 -36.76
CA GLY A 438 49.98 14.90 -37.98
C GLY A 438 48.87 13.86 -37.76
N ALA A 439 47.94 13.81 -38.71
CA ALA A 439 46.94 12.76 -38.85
C ALA A 439 47.42 11.70 -39.87
N LYS A 440 47.70 10.48 -39.40
CA LYS A 440 47.94 9.32 -40.27
C LYS A 440 46.61 8.64 -40.64
N ARG A 441 46.30 8.69 -41.94
CA ARG A 441 45.33 7.85 -42.66
C ARG A 441 45.56 6.36 -42.38
N ARG A 442 44.48 5.60 -42.16
CA ARG A 442 44.44 4.14 -42.37
C ARG A 442 43.38 3.80 -43.41
N LYS A 443 43.80 3.03 -44.42
CA LYS A 443 42.99 2.44 -45.50
C LYS A 443 42.15 1.26 -44.97
N PRO A 444 41.04 0.88 -45.62
CA PRO A 444 40.31 -0.35 -45.34
C PRO A 444 40.86 -1.52 -46.16
N SER A 445 40.95 -2.71 -45.55
CA SER A 445 41.19 -3.97 -46.26
C SER A 445 39.97 -4.89 -46.09
N THR A 446 39.42 -5.26 -47.24
CA THR A 446 38.45 -6.33 -47.48
C THR A 446 39.05 -7.70 -47.17
N GLY A 447 38.24 -8.61 -46.64
CA GLY A 447 38.62 -10.00 -46.42
C GLY A 447 37.44 -10.83 -45.92
N ARG A 448 36.69 -11.39 -46.86
CA ARG A 448 35.60 -12.36 -46.67
C ARG A 448 36.24 -13.75 -46.53
N THR A 449 35.81 -14.55 -45.56
CA THR A 449 35.84 -16.03 -45.68
C THR A 449 34.76 -16.62 -44.77
N ALA A 450 34.05 -17.58 -45.33
CA ALA A 450 32.95 -18.32 -44.74
C ALA A 450 33.45 -19.26 -43.64
N LEU A 451 32.62 -19.54 -42.63
CA LEU A 451 32.80 -20.69 -41.76
C LEU A 451 31.47 -21.36 -41.46
N GLU A 452 31.57 -22.68 -41.33
CA GLU A 452 30.53 -23.69 -41.46
C GLU A 452 29.51 -23.75 -40.32
N VAL A 453 28.37 -24.32 -40.70
CA VAL A 453 27.29 -24.83 -39.85
C VAL A 453 27.72 -26.16 -39.26
N LEU A 454 27.70 -26.30 -37.93
CA LEU A 454 27.70 -27.60 -37.25
C LEU A 454 26.61 -27.65 -36.18
N HIS A 455 25.79 -28.69 -36.28
CA HIS A 455 24.73 -29.11 -35.35
C HIS A 455 25.32 -29.67 -34.04
N PRO A 456 24.56 -29.67 -32.92
CA PRO A 456 24.93 -30.40 -31.71
C PRO A 456 24.18 -31.74 -31.59
N ASN A 457 24.91 -32.80 -31.24
CA ASN A 457 24.36 -34.06 -30.71
C ASN A 457 25.06 -34.40 -29.38
N THR A 458 24.26 -34.44 -28.32
CA THR A 458 24.02 -35.51 -27.32
C THR A 458 25.17 -36.26 -26.61
N THR A 459 24.89 -36.56 -25.32
CA THR A 459 25.50 -37.51 -24.34
C THR A 459 26.64 -36.95 -23.47
N ALA A 460 26.79 -37.19 -22.16
CA ALA A 460 26.16 -38.11 -21.19
C ALA A 460 26.51 -37.67 -19.72
N PRO A 461 25.95 -38.34 -18.68
CA PRO A 461 25.94 -37.90 -17.26
C PRO A 461 26.98 -38.58 -16.35
N LEU A 462 27.33 -37.94 -15.22
CA LEU A 462 28.06 -38.50 -14.05
C LEU A 462 27.62 -37.69 -12.81
N ALA A 463 26.86 -38.25 -11.85
CA ALA A 463 27.21 -39.20 -10.79
C ALA A 463 27.67 -38.52 -9.46
N SER A 464 26.81 -38.70 -8.47
CA SER A 464 26.89 -38.68 -6.99
C SER A 464 28.23 -38.57 -6.23
N GLY A 465 28.14 -37.93 -5.04
CA GLY A 465 28.98 -38.11 -3.84
C GLY A 465 29.27 -36.77 -3.16
N SER A 466 29.10 -36.49 -1.87
CA SER A 466 28.75 -37.20 -0.63
C SER A 466 28.31 -36.14 0.41
N PRO A 467 27.68 -36.51 1.55
CA PRO A 467 27.20 -35.54 2.54
C PRO A 467 28.34 -34.97 3.40
N ILE A 468 28.26 -33.68 3.71
CA ILE A 468 29.14 -32.99 4.66
C ILE A 468 28.64 -33.30 6.09
N PRO A 469 29.53 -33.58 7.07
CA PRO A 469 29.15 -33.95 8.44
C PRO A 469 28.41 -32.83 9.20
N ASP A 470 27.43 -33.23 10.00
CA ASP A 470 26.47 -32.38 10.75
C ASP A 470 27.02 -31.77 12.05
N ASP A 471 28.32 -31.89 12.34
CA ASP A 471 28.90 -31.45 13.60
C ASP A 471 29.74 -30.20 13.40
N LEU A 472 29.10 -29.02 13.52
CA LEU A 472 29.66 -27.73 13.99
C LEU A 472 28.57 -26.65 13.90
N ILE A 473 27.50 -26.79 14.68
CA ILE A 473 26.48 -25.76 14.84
C ILE A 473 26.45 -25.30 16.30
N ASP A 474 26.73 -24.01 16.48
CA ASP A 474 26.58 -23.29 17.75
C ASP A 474 25.09 -23.27 18.18
N PRO A 475 24.74 -23.87 19.34
CA PRO A 475 23.35 -23.97 19.80
C PRO A 475 22.74 -22.65 20.28
N THR A 476 23.48 -21.53 20.29
CA THR A 476 22.98 -20.25 20.83
C THR A 476 22.24 -19.36 19.81
N LEU A 477 22.13 -19.75 18.54
CA LEU A 477 21.49 -18.92 17.49
C LEU A 477 20.12 -19.39 16.98
N ARG A 478 19.48 -20.38 17.62
CA ARG A 478 18.08 -20.77 17.31
C ARG A 478 17.01 -19.82 17.88
N ALA A 479 17.36 -18.88 18.76
CA ALA A 479 16.38 -18.08 19.51
C ALA A 479 15.82 -16.83 18.79
N VAL A 480 16.06 -16.64 17.48
CA VAL A 480 15.58 -15.45 16.74
C VAL A 480 14.62 -15.81 15.59
N SER A 481 14.38 -17.11 15.32
CA SER A 481 13.52 -17.54 14.22
C SER A 481 12.03 -17.73 14.60
N ASP A 482 11.68 -17.74 15.89
CA ASP A 482 10.33 -18.10 16.37
C ASP A 482 9.42 -16.91 16.71
N HIS A 483 9.65 -15.74 16.10
CA HIS A 483 8.86 -14.51 16.39
C HIS A 483 8.16 -13.88 15.19
N LEU A 484 7.98 -14.62 14.09
CA LEU A 484 7.13 -14.18 12.98
C LEU A 484 6.13 -15.28 12.62
N GLY A 485 5.19 -15.54 13.53
CA GLY A 485 4.00 -16.34 13.26
C GLY A 485 3.07 -15.61 12.30
N TYR A 486 3.09 -16.00 11.02
CA TYR A 486 1.95 -15.88 10.12
C TYR A 486 1.07 -17.11 10.36
N THR A 487 -0.04 -16.94 11.08
CA THR A 487 -1.08 -17.96 11.12
C THR A 487 -1.91 -17.86 9.84
N GLN A 488 -1.95 -18.95 9.08
CA GLN A 488 -2.97 -19.19 8.07
C GLN A 488 -4.33 -19.26 8.75
N ASP A 489 -5.27 -18.46 8.27
CA ASP A 489 -6.67 -18.53 8.68
C ASP A 489 -7.23 -19.91 8.33
N SER A 490 -7.58 -20.68 9.36
CA SER A 490 -8.45 -21.85 9.23
C SER A 490 -9.86 -21.44 9.64
N ASN A 491 -10.78 -21.70 8.71
CA ASN A 491 -12.20 -21.41 8.79
C ASN A 491 -12.92 -22.48 9.64
N PRO A 492 -13.77 -22.12 10.61
CA PRO A 492 -14.76 -23.05 11.14
C PRO A 492 -16.18 -22.49 11.01
N LEU A 493 -17.01 -23.16 10.22
CA LEU A 493 -18.47 -23.10 10.31
C LEU A 493 -19.02 -24.51 10.45
N ASN A 494 -19.75 -24.75 11.54
CA ASN A 494 -21.05 -25.44 11.53
C ASN A 494 -21.64 -25.43 12.94
N GLU A 495 -22.75 -24.69 13.12
CA GLU A 495 -23.87 -25.06 14.00
C GLU A 495 -25.11 -24.21 13.64
N PRO A 496 -26.34 -24.72 13.80
CA PRO A 496 -27.58 -24.03 13.41
C PRO A 496 -28.15 -23.21 14.57
N LEU A 497 -28.55 -21.97 14.31
CA LEU A 497 -29.26 -21.12 15.28
C LEU A 497 -30.63 -20.73 14.72
N VAL A 498 -31.67 -21.32 15.31
CA VAL A 498 -33.06 -20.88 15.24
C VAL A 498 -33.24 -19.84 16.34
N ALA A 499 -33.12 -18.57 15.98
CA ALA A 499 -33.61 -17.44 16.76
C ALA A 499 -34.25 -16.46 15.76
N SER A 500 -35.54 -16.19 15.96
CA SER A 500 -36.33 -15.29 15.13
C SER A 500 -35.89 -13.85 15.36
N GLU A 501 -34.91 -13.38 14.58
CA GLU A 501 -34.63 -11.96 14.43
C GLU A 501 -35.56 -11.39 13.37
N GLU A 502 -36.34 -10.36 13.73
CA GLU A 502 -37.27 -9.71 12.82
C GLU A 502 -36.52 -8.95 11.70
N PRO A 503 -37.03 -8.96 10.46
CA PRO A 503 -36.49 -8.17 9.38
C PRO A 503 -36.43 -6.68 9.77
N VAL A 504 -35.37 -5.99 9.36
CA VAL A 504 -35.27 -4.54 9.54
C VAL A 504 -36.42 -3.93 8.74
N GLY A 505 -37.31 -3.17 9.40
CA GLY A 505 -38.47 -2.54 8.76
C GLY A 505 -38.09 -1.69 7.54
N PRO A 506 -39.07 -1.32 6.69
CA PRO A 506 -38.83 -0.63 5.42
C PRO A 506 -37.99 0.62 5.68
N ALA A 507 -36.74 0.58 5.24
CA ALA A 507 -35.83 1.71 5.33
C ALA A 507 -36.28 2.78 4.33
N ASP A 508 -36.16 4.06 4.69
CA ASP A 508 -36.34 5.16 3.74
C ASP A 508 -35.57 4.85 2.44
N ASP A 509 -36.28 4.90 1.30
CA ASP A 509 -35.91 4.36 -0.01
C ASP A 509 -34.67 5.04 -0.65
N TYR A 510 -33.50 4.94 -0.02
CA TYR A 510 -32.25 5.32 -0.65
C TYR A 510 -31.76 4.17 -1.54
N GLU A 511 -32.25 4.12 -2.78
CA GLU A 511 -31.75 3.18 -3.79
C GLU A 511 -30.28 3.47 -4.09
N VAL A 512 -29.41 2.48 -3.82
CA VAL A 512 -28.03 2.52 -4.28
C VAL A 512 -28.05 2.36 -5.80
N PRO A 513 -27.46 3.29 -6.58
CA PRO A 513 -27.43 3.17 -8.03
C PRO A 513 -26.87 1.82 -8.47
N ALA A 514 -27.55 1.16 -9.43
CA ALA A 514 -27.11 -0.12 -9.99
C ALA A 514 -25.73 -0.04 -10.67
N GLY A 515 -25.27 1.17 -10.99
CA GLY A 515 -23.96 1.43 -11.57
C GLY A 515 -23.51 2.87 -11.34
N ILE A 516 -22.34 3.20 -11.89
CA ILE A 516 -21.80 4.56 -11.82
C ILE A 516 -22.49 5.40 -12.90
N PRO A 517 -23.19 6.50 -12.55
CA PRO A 517 -23.86 7.33 -13.55
C PRO A 517 -22.83 8.13 -14.33
N THR A 518 -22.64 7.83 -15.62
CA THR A 518 -21.68 8.50 -16.50
C THR A 518 -22.32 9.19 -17.70
N ASP A 519 -23.65 9.24 -17.75
CA ASP A 519 -24.45 9.84 -18.82
C ASP A 519 -24.36 11.36 -18.82
N ARG A 520 -24.44 11.97 -17.63
CA ARG A 520 -24.42 13.42 -17.43
C ARG A 520 -23.37 13.84 -16.43
N LEU A 521 -22.69 14.95 -16.72
CA LEU A 521 -21.65 15.51 -15.87
C LEU A 521 -22.17 15.80 -14.46
N GLU A 522 -23.30 16.50 -14.35
CA GLU A 522 -23.91 16.84 -13.07
C GLU A 522 -24.28 15.59 -12.27
N THR A 523 -24.86 14.56 -12.91
CA THR A 523 -25.22 13.30 -12.24
C THR A 523 -23.98 12.60 -11.69
N PHE A 524 -22.91 12.49 -12.48
CA PHE A 524 -21.64 11.89 -12.02
C PHE A 524 -21.04 12.69 -10.85
N MET A 525 -21.00 14.02 -10.96
CA MET A 525 -20.42 14.88 -9.94
C MET A 525 -21.23 14.84 -8.64
N ASN A 526 -22.56 14.84 -8.71
CA ASN A 526 -23.43 14.66 -7.56
C ASN A 526 -23.22 13.27 -6.94
N PHE A 527 -23.15 12.21 -7.75
CA PHE A 527 -22.86 10.87 -7.26
C PHE A 527 -21.56 10.82 -6.45
N ILE A 528 -20.41 11.21 -7.03
CA ILE A 528 -19.13 11.09 -6.33
C ILE A 528 -19.00 12.04 -5.14
N SER A 529 -19.64 13.21 -5.16
CA SER A 529 -19.54 14.18 -4.07
C SER A 529 -20.49 13.89 -2.91
N LYS A 530 -21.63 13.23 -3.16
CA LYS A 530 -22.69 13.04 -2.17
C LYS A 530 -22.88 11.62 -1.66
N ILE A 531 -22.50 10.60 -2.44
CA ILE A 531 -22.70 9.20 -2.03
C ILE A 531 -22.14 8.93 -0.62
N ASN A 532 -22.99 8.43 0.28
CA ASN A 532 -22.62 8.18 1.66
C ASN A 532 -23.24 6.88 2.23
N VAL A 533 -23.41 5.88 1.37
CA VAL A 533 -23.91 4.56 1.76
C VAL A 533 -22.76 3.72 2.32
N ILE A 534 -22.76 3.44 3.63
CA ILE A 534 -21.64 2.81 4.32
C ILE A 534 -21.94 1.39 4.79
N LEU A 535 -20.91 0.56 4.85
CA LEU A 535 -20.98 -0.76 5.47
C LEU A 535 -20.95 -0.60 7.01
N ALA A 536 -22.03 -1.01 7.66
CA ALA A 536 -22.13 -1.07 9.12
C ALA A 536 -21.71 -2.46 9.61
N GLN A 537 -20.55 -2.56 10.24
CA GLN A 537 -20.01 -3.83 10.76
C GLN A 537 -20.41 -4.14 12.20
N SER A 538 -21.22 -3.31 12.86
CA SER A 538 -21.60 -3.51 14.26
C SER A 538 -23.05 -3.99 14.41
N ASP A 539 -23.29 -4.82 15.42
CA ASP A 539 -24.64 -5.29 15.77
C ASP A 539 -25.58 -4.19 16.25
N ARG A 540 -25.03 -3.05 16.67
CA ARG A 540 -25.81 -1.92 17.18
C ARG A 540 -26.78 -1.40 16.12
N THR A 541 -28.02 -1.16 16.53
CA THR A 541 -29.06 -0.48 15.75
C THR A 541 -28.68 0.99 15.65
N GLY A 542 -27.92 1.34 14.61
CA GLY A 542 -27.51 2.73 14.38
C GLY A 542 -26.25 2.85 13.54
N LEU A 543 -26.02 4.06 13.05
CA LEU A 543 -24.81 4.40 12.32
C LEU A 543 -23.60 4.23 13.25
N PRO A 544 -22.53 3.54 12.81
CA PRO A 544 -21.34 3.44 13.62
C PRO A 544 -20.76 4.85 13.84
N GLY A 545 -20.12 5.11 14.99
CA GLY A 545 -19.63 6.45 15.32
C GLY A 545 -18.62 7.05 14.33
N TYR A 546 -18.04 6.24 13.44
CA TYR A 546 -17.19 6.72 12.34
C TYR A 546 -17.98 7.14 11.09
N ALA A 547 -19.26 6.81 10.97
CA ALA A 547 -20.11 7.18 9.85
C ALA A 547 -20.17 8.71 9.66
N ALA A 548 -20.23 9.44 10.77
CA ALA A 548 -20.22 10.91 10.81
C ALA A 548 -18.87 11.53 10.38
N SER A 549 -17.83 10.72 10.12
CA SER A 549 -16.52 11.19 9.67
C SER A 549 -16.36 11.21 8.15
N GLY A 550 -17.37 10.73 7.40
CA GLY A 550 -17.40 10.88 5.95
C GLY A 550 -17.64 12.34 5.60
N GLY A 551 -16.75 12.98 4.86
CA GLY A 551 -16.89 14.36 4.41
C GLY A 551 -18.02 14.59 3.41
N SER A 552 -18.83 13.56 3.11
CA SER A 552 -20.09 13.81 2.42
C SER A 552 -20.95 14.76 3.26
N ARG A 553 -21.63 15.67 2.58
CA ARG A 553 -22.59 16.56 3.23
C ARG A 553 -23.97 15.91 3.39
N ASP A 554 -24.18 14.76 2.76
CA ASP A 554 -25.37 13.95 2.91
C ASP A 554 -25.18 13.01 4.11
N ASP A 555 -26.24 12.83 4.90
CA ASP A 555 -26.19 11.94 6.06
C ASP A 555 -25.86 10.50 5.62
N PRO A 556 -24.97 9.81 6.35
CA PRO A 556 -24.59 8.45 6.00
C PRO A 556 -25.77 7.51 6.14
N THR A 557 -25.98 6.64 5.17
CA THR A 557 -26.99 5.57 5.22
C THR A 557 -26.31 4.22 5.31
N ILE A 558 -26.96 3.24 5.94
CA ILE A 558 -26.40 1.89 6.04
C ILE A 558 -26.66 1.15 4.72
N LYS A 559 -25.63 0.49 4.18
CA LYS A 559 -25.80 -0.42 3.04
C LYS A 559 -26.71 -1.58 3.47
N LEU A 560 -27.87 -1.67 2.85
CA LEU A 560 -28.70 -2.85 2.87
C LEU A 560 -28.36 -3.73 1.67
N PHE A 561 -28.23 -5.01 1.92
CA PHE A 561 -28.16 -6.05 0.90
C PHE A 561 -29.58 -6.51 0.64
N VAL A 562 -29.92 -6.64 -0.64
CA VAL A 562 -31.24 -7.07 -1.11
C VAL A 562 -31.10 -8.48 -1.66
N CYS A 563 -32.11 -9.32 -1.43
CA CYS A 563 -32.23 -10.64 -2.02
C CYS A 563 -32.17 -10.54 -3.56
N GLN A 564 -31.39 -11.41 -4.21
CA GLN A 564 -31.22 -11.39 -5.67
C GLN A 564 -32.47 -11.81 -6.47
N TYR A 565 -33.49 -12.39 -5.82
CA TYR A 565 -34.72 -12.83 -6.48
C TYR A 565 -35.70 -11.65 -6.58
N SER A 566 -36.12 -11.32 -7.81
CA SER A 566 -36.84 -10.08 -8.15
C SER A 566 -38.15 -9.83 -7.38
N ASN A 567 -38.73 -10.88 -6.81
CA ASN A 567 -40.01 -10.82 -6.10
C ASN A 567 -39.83 -10.92 -4.58
N CYS A 568 -38.60 -10.83 -4.07
CA CYS A 568 -38.30 -10.92 -2.65
C CYS A 568 -37.81 -9.57 -2.10
N ASP A 569 -38.59 -8.97 -1.22
CA ASP A 569 -38.25 -7.70 -0.54
C ASP A 569 -37.33 -7.89 0.68
N TYR A 570 -36.81 -9.11 0.89
CA TYR A 570 -35.92 -9.37 2.02
C TYR A 570 -34.63 -8.57 1.86
N THR A 571 -34.40 -7.68 2.82
CA THR A 571 -33.15 -6.94 2.94
C THR A 571 -32.51 -7.16 4.29
N HIS A 572 -31.18 -7.11 4.33
CA HIS A 572 -30.44 -7.14 5.59
C HIS A 572 -29.14 -6.35 5.46
N ARG A 573 -28.68 -5.75 6.56
CA ARG A 573 -27.40 -5.00 6.61
C ARG A 573 -26.14 -5.87 6.38
N TRP A 574 -26.27 -7.19 6.43
CA TRP A 574 -25.15 -8.15 6.34
C TRP A 574 -25.37 -9.10 5.18
N ARG A 575 -24.40 -9.16 4.27
CA ARG A 575 -24.45 -10.03 3.09
C ARG A 575 -24.69 -11.49 3.46
N GLN A 576 -24.01 -12.00 4.49
CA GLN A 576 -24.16 -13.40 4.95
C GLN A 576 -25.59 -13.78 5.34
N ARG A 577 -26.39 -12.84 5.86
CA ARG A 577 -27.79 -13.09 6.21
C ARG A 577 -28.68 -13.10 4.98
N VAL A 578 -28.36 -12.27 3.98
CA VAL A 578 -29.03 -12.32 2.67
C VAL A 578 -28.67 -13.59 1.93
N ASP A 579 -27.40 -14.01 1.92
CA ASP A 579 -26.98 -15.27 1.29
C ASP A 579 -27.73 -16.47 1.91
N LYS A 580 -27.79 -16.54 3.25
CA LYS A 580 -28.57 -17.56 3.95
C LYS A 580 -30.06 -17.49 3.61
N HIS A 581 -30.61 -16.28 3.47
CA HIS A 581 -31.99 -16.13 3.05
C HIS A 581 -32.17 -16.60 1.59
N GLU A 582 -31.26 -16.25 0.67
CA GLU A 582 -31.28 -16.65 -0.74
C GLU A 582 -31.25 -18.17 -0.89
N ASP A 583 -30.53 -18.88 0.00
CA ASP A 583 -30.52 -20.35 0.03
C ASP A 583 -31.93 -20.94 0.27
N PHE A 584 -32.77 -20.25 1.04
CA PHE A 584 -34.14 -20.67 1.39
C PHE A 584 -35.23 -19.75 0.85
N CYS A 585 -34.91 -18.87 -0.10
CA CYS A 585 -35.84 -17.84 -0.55
C CYS A 585 -37.04 -18.49 -1.23
N PRO A 586 -38.29 -18.15 -0.87
CA PRO A 586 -39.49 -18.72 -1.50
C PRO A 586 -39.57 -18.40 -3.00
N HIS A 587 -38.95 -17.29 -3.44
CA HIS A 587 -38.91 -16.87 -4.83
C HIS A 587 -37.75 -17.48 -5.63
N ARG A 588 -36.97 -18.40 -5.02
CA ARG A 588 -35.89 -19.11 -5.69
C ARG A 588 -36.45 -20.15 -6.68
N PRO A 589 -36.20 -20.04 -8.00
CA PRO A 589 -36.82 -20.93 -8.99
C PRO A 589 -36.47 -22.42 -8.82
N ASP A 590 -35.28 -22.71 -8.30
CA ASP A 590 -34.74 -24.07 -8.09
C ASP A 590 -34.95 -24.58 -6.65
N GLY A 591 -35.46 -23.74 -5.75
CA GLY A 591 -35.62 -24.06 -4.33
C GLY A 591 -36.77 -25.04 -4.06
N PHE A 592 -36.71 -25.77 -2.95
CA PHE A 592 -37.76 -26.71 -2.55
C PHE A 592 -39.15 -26.04 -2.50
N LEU A 593 -39.22 -24.83 -1.94
CA LEU A 593 -40.45 -24.04 -1.92
C LEU A 593 -40.83 -23.51 -3.31
N GLY A 594 -39.87 -23.07 -4.13
CA GLY A 594 -40.14 -22.66 -5.51
C GLY A 594 -40.72 -23.80 -6.36
N LYS A 595 -40.27 -25.04 -6.13
CA LYS A 595 -40.85 -26.24 -6.76
C LYS A 595 -42.27 -26.54 -6.25
N LEU A 596 -42.54 -26.31 -4.96
CA LEU A 596 -43.89 -26.43 -4.39
C LEU A 596 -44.85 -25.37 -4.96
N PHE A 597 -44.43 -24.09 -5.02
CA PHE A 597 -45.24 -23.03 -5.63
C PHE A 597 -45.41 -23.22 -7.16
N ALA A 598 -44.41 -23.78 -7.84
CA ALA A 598 -44.55 -24.15 -9.25
C ALA A 598 -45.54 -25.31 -9.45
N LEU A 599 -45.70 -26.20 -8.47
CA LEU A 599 -46.71 -27.26 -8.47
C LEU A 599 -48.12 -26.71 -8.21
N ASP A 600 -48.27 -25.74 -7.31
CA ASP A 600 -49.55 -25.05 -7.09
C ASP A 600 -49.97 -24.25 -8.34
N SER A 601 -49.04 -23.55 -8.99
CA SER A 601 -49.31 -22.89 -10.27
C SER A 601 -49.60 -23.90 -11.39
N LEU A 602 -49.05 -25.12 -11.33
CA LEU A 602 -49.41 -26.20 -12.26
C LEU A 602 -50.80 -26.76 -11.93
N ALA A 603 -51.18 -26.83 -10.67
CA ALA A 603 -52.51 -27.25 -10.22
C ALA A 603 -53.56 -26.23 -10.68
N ASP A 604 -53.31 -24.93 -10.51
CA ASP A 604 -54.17 -23.86 -11.03
C ASP A 604 -54.27 -23.91 -12.56
N ALA A 605 -53.16 -24.22 -13.26
CA ALA A 605 -53.16 -24.39 -14.71
C ALA A 605 -53.88 -25.66 -15.18
N VAL A 606 -53.84 -26.74 -14.39
CA VAL A 606 -54.58 -27.99 -14.63
C VAL A 606 -56.07 -27.80 -14.34
N GLU A 607 -56.42 -27.06 -13.29
CA GLU A 607 -57.80 -26.73 -12.93
C GLU A 607 -58.43 -25.75 -13.93
N ALA A 608 -57.66 -24.80 -14.47
CA ALA A 608 -58.08 -23.97 -15.59
C ALA A 608 -58.30 -24.80 -16.88
N LYS A 609 -57.48 -25.83 -17.11
CA LYS A 609 -57.65 -26.75 -18.26
C LYS A 609 -58.81 -27.72 -18.08
N TYR A 610 -59.12 -28.13 -16.86
CA TYR A 610 -60.25 -29.01 -16.54
C TYR A 610 -61.60 -28.28 -16.59
N ASN A 611 -61.62 -26.96 -16.43
CA ASN A 611 -62.84 -26.15 -16.54
C ASN A 611 -63.21 -25.75 -17.98
N GLU A 612 -62.41 -26.12 -18.99
CA GLU A 612 -62.73 -25.86 -20.41
C GLU A 612 -63.43 -27.03 -21.12
N ASP A 613 -63.49 -28.24 -20.53
CA ASP A 613 -64.17 -29.40 -21.12
C ASP A 613 -65.30 -29.95 -20.22
N ASP A 614 -66.52 -29.84 -20.75
CA ASP A 614 -67.78 -30.52 -20.40
C ASP A 614 -68.73 -29.90 -19.32
N PRO A 615 -69.87 -29.30 -19.75
CA PRO A 615 -70.88 -28.76 -18.84
C PRO A 615 -71.99 -29.79 -18.62
N THR A 616 -71.97 -30.56 -17.54
CA THR A 616 -73.21 -31.05 -16.91
C THR A 616 -72.91 -31.76 -15.60
N VAL A 617 -73.45 -31.21 -14.51
CA VAL A 617 -74.12 -31.90 -13.39
C VAL A 617 -74.02 -30.99 -12.15
N GLN A 618 -75.16 -30.38 -11.81
CA GLN A 618 -75.35 -29.69 -10.53
C GLN A 618 -75.55 -30.72 -9.40
N PRO A 619 -75.15 -30.35 -8.18
CA PRO A 619 -76.01 -30.63 -7.04
C PRO A 619 -76.31 -29.38 -6.21
N THR A 620 -77.60 -29.21 -5.98
CA THR A 620 -78.25 -28.27 -5.06
C THR A 620 -78.04 -28.72 -3.61
N VAL A 621 -77.86 -27.77 -2.66
CA VAL A 621 -78.31 -27.80 -1.23
C VAL A 621 -77.78 -26.53 -0.51
N PRO A 622 -78.46 -26.01 0.54
CA PRO A 622 -78.73 -24.58 0.68
C PRO A 622 -77.93 -23.83 1.76
N ALA A 623 -78.05 -22.50 1.65
CA ALA A 623 -77.48 -21.46 2.51
C ALA A 623 -77.84 -21.55 4.00
N THR A 624 -76.94 -21.13 4.89
CA THR A 624 -77.27 -20.24 6.03
C THR A 624 -76.01 -19.56 6.61
N VAL A 625 -76.20 -18.31 7.07
CA VAL A 625 -75.43 -17.52 8.08
C VAL A 625 -74.39 -16.49 7.58
N GLN A 626 -74.77 -15.21 7.73
CA GLN A 626 -73.98 -13.98 7.64
C GLN A 626 -72.94 -13.87 8.80
N PRO A 627 -71.98 -12.92 8.73
CA PRO A 627 -72.24 -11.68 9.45
C PRO A 627 -71.80 -10.38 8.76
N ALA A 628 -72.64 -9.37 9.00
CA ALA A 628 -72.46 -7.92 9.08
C ALA A 628 -71.08 -7.28 8.81
N ALA A 629 -71.10 -6.34 7.86
CA ALA A 629 -70.19 -5.20 7.80
C ALA A 629 -70.60 -4.13 8.84
N PRO A 630 -69.65 -3.24 9.20
CA PRO A 630 -69.99 -1.83 9.29
C PRO A 630 -69.08 -0.94 8.42
N ALA A 631 -69.70 0.13 7.94
CA ALA A 631 -69.22 1.16 7.02
C ALA A 631 -68.14 2.09 7.64
N PRO A 632 -67.45 2.91 6.82
CA PRO A 632 -66.26 3.65 7.22
C PRO A 632 -66.58 5.03 7.79
N VAL A 633 -65.78 5.49 8.74
CA VAL A 633 -65.81 6.86 9.28
C VAL A 633 -64.56 7.61 8.80
N GLN A 634 -64.76 8.62 7.93
CA GLN A 634 -63.82 9.73 7.76
C GLN A 634 -63.90 10.68 8.97
N PRO A 635 -62.84 11.46 9.25
CA PRO A 635 -62.98 12.88 8.91
C PRO A 635 -61.70 13.55 8.36
N THR A 636 -61.93 14.27 7.27
CA THR A 636 -61.68 15.71 7.09
C THR A 636 -60.35 16.33 7.56
N VAL A 637 -59.59 16.73 6.54
CA VAL A 637 -58.54 17.75 6.52
C VAL A 637 -58.97 19.06 7.19
N GLN A 638 -58.14 19.61 8.08
CA GLN A 638 -58.03 21.05 8.28
C GLN A 638 -56.57 21.49 8.32
N SER A 639 -56.21 22.27 7.31
CA SER A 639 -54.99 23.06 7.20
C SER A 639 -55.11 24.28 8.12
N THR A 640 -54.06 24.59 8.88
CA THR A 640 -53.89 25.92 9.48
C THR A 640 -52.44 26.36 9.28
N VAL A 641 -52.31 27.44 8.54
CA VAL A 641 -51.08 28.14 8.18
C VAL A 641 -50.85 29.28 9.18
N GLN A 642 -49.57 29.56 9.45
CA GLN A 642 -48.93 30.77 10.04
C GLN A 642 -48.41 30.68 11.49
N PRO A 643 -47.42 31.53 11.89
CA PRO A 643 -46.37 32.18 11.11
C PRO A 643 -44.95 31.96 11.69
N VAL A 644 -43.97 32.29 10.83
CA VAL A 644 -42.53 32.37 11.10
C VAL A 644 -42.23 33.37 12.22
N VAL A 645 -41.57 32.93 13.28
CA VAL A 645 -40.87 33.78 14.25
C VAL A 645 -39.38 33.48 14.16
N GLN A 646 -38.62 34.50 13.78
CA GLN A 646 -37.15 34.50 13.75
C GLN A 646 -36.58 34.32 15.17
N PRO A 647 -35.54 33.50 15.36
CA PRO A 647 -34.64 33.68 16.49
C PRO A 647 -33.42 34.52 16.06
N THR A 648 -33.35 35.73 16.60
CA THR A 648 -32.15 36.55 16.68
C THR A 648 -31.12 35.80 17.53
N VAL A 649 -30.06 35.28 16.91
CA VAL A 649 -28.92 34.66 17.63
C VAL A 649 -27.88 35.74 17.94
N PRO A 650 -27.44 35.91 19.20
CA PRO A 650 -26.42 36.89 19.56
C PRO A 650 -25.04 36.48 19.05
N ALA A 651 -24.24 37.51 18.71
CA ALA A 651 -22.86 37.41 18.29
C ALA A 651 -22.04 36.52 19.24
N THR A 652 -21.66 35.34 18.74
CA THR A 652 -20.72 34.46 19.44
C THR A 652 -19.30 34.91 19.08
N VAL A 653 -18.62 35.49 20.05
CA VAL A 653 -17.19 35.81 20.04
C VAL A 653 -16.40 34.56 19.64
N GLN A 654 -15.54 34.70 18.64
CA GLN A 654 -14.64 33.62 18.19
C GLN A 654 -13.74 33.16 19.34
N PRO A 655 -13.65 31.86 19.65
CA PRO A 655 -12.56 31.37 20.47
C PRO A 655 -11.29 31.37 19.63
N GLU A 656 -10.29 32.14 20.05
CA GLU A 656 -8.92 32.03 19.55
C GLU A 656 -8.50 30.55 19.54
N ALA A 657 -8.06 30.08 18.37
CA ALA A 657 -7.55 28.73 18.19
C ALA A 657 -6.26 28.57 19.01
N LYS A 658 -6.39 28.10 20.26
CA LYS A 658 -5.25 27.63 21.05
C LYS A 658 -4.60 26.48 20.29
N ALA A 659 -3.39 26.72 19.80
CA ALA A 659 -2.52 25.72 19.20
C ALA A 659 -2.49 24.47 20.09
N LYS A 660 -2.71 23.28 19.49
CA LYS A 660 -2.57 22.01 20.21
C LYS A 660 -1.18 21.99 20.86
N PRO A 661 -1.07 21.85 22.20
CA PRO A 661 0.23 21.82 22.85
C PRO A 661 1.01 20.64 22.28
N ALA A 662 2.26 20.90 21.88
CA ALA A 662 3.18 19.86 21.44
C ALA A 662 3.10 18.69 22.42
N ARG A 663 2.89 17.45 21.92
CA ARG A 663 2.87 16.23 22.75
C ARG A 663 4.09 16.27 23.66
N LYS A 664 3.87 16.49 24.96
CA LYS A 664 4.95 16.54 25.96
C LYS A 664 5.71 15.22 25.84
N LYS A 665 7.00 15.28 25.54
CA LYS A 665 7.86 14.10 25.55
C LYS A 665 7.77 13.48 26.95
N TYR A 666 7.37 12.22 27.01
CA TYR A 666 7.33 11.47 28.25
C TYR A 666 8.72 11.48 28.90
N THR A 667 8.81 11.98 30.13
CA THR A 667 10.01 11.86 30.95
C THR A 667 9.91 10.58 31.77
N PRO A 668 10.98 9.78 31.89
CA PRO A 668 11.00 8.63 32.78
C PRO A 668 10.59 9.02 34.21
N LYS A 669 9.66 8.27 34.80
CA LYS A 669 9.11 8.53 36.14
C LYS A 669 9.04 7.25 36.95
N GLN A 670 9.17 7.36 38.26
CA GLN A 670 8.89 6.27 39.21
C GLN A 670 7.39 6.19 39.52
N CYS A 671 6.96 5.12 40.17
CA CYS A 671 5.59 5.03 40.66
C CYS A 671 5.33 6.14 41.70
N PRO A 672 4.27 6.96 41.56
CA PRO A 672 3.96 8.01 42.53
C PRO A 672 3.43 7.47 43.86
N LYS A 673 3.01 6.21 43.92
CA LYS A 673 2.48 5.54 45.12
C LYS A 673 3.56 4.73 45.82
N LYS A 674 4.69 5.36 46.16
CA LYS A 674 5.86 4.66 46.74
C LYS A 674 5.53 3.94 48.06
N ASP A 675 4.55 4.44 48.80
CA ASP A 675 4.11 3.87 50.08
C ASP A 675 3.16 2.66 49.92
N GLU A 676 2.57 2.47 48.73
CA GLU A 676 1.66 1.36 48.40
C GLU A 676 2.30 0.37 47.39
N CYS A 677 3.52 0.65 46.92
CA CYS A 677 4.18 -0.07 45.84
C CYS A 677 5.69 -0.17 46.04
N ASP A 678 6.16 -1.35 46.43
CA ASP A 678 7.58 -1.65 46.70
C ASP A 678 8.49 -1.65 45.44
N ILE A 679 7.94 -1.33 44.26
CA ILE A 679 8.69 -1.30 43.01
C ILE A 679 9.41 0.05 42.84
N ASP A 680 10.65 0.15 43.31
CA ASP A 680 11.52 1.34 43.13
C ASP A 680 12.16 1.39 41.71
N LYS A 681 11.33 1.21 40.68
CA LYS A 681 11.76 1.21 39.26
C LYS A 681 11.38 2.51 38.58
N VAL A 682 12.34 3.10 37.85
CA VAL A 682 12.07 4.21 36.92
C VAL A 682 11.57 3.63 35.60
N PHE A 683 10.39 4.05 35.12
CA PHE A 683 9.81 3.58 33.87
C PHE A 683 10.23 4.48 32.70
N PRO A 684 11.10 4.01 31.77
CA PRO A 684 11.69 4.82 30.71
C PRO A 684 10.72 5.28 29.61
N ASN A 685 9.53 4.67 29.50
CA ASN A 685 8.50 5.07 28.53
C ASN A 685 7.08 4.92 29.11
N GLN A 686 6.13 5.67 28.52
CA GLN A 686 4.72 5.74 28.96
C GLN A 686 4.03 4.36 28.95
N ASN A 687 4.36 3.47 28.01
CA ASN A 687 3.73 2.16 27.94
C ASN A 687 4.10 1.29 29.15
N GLN A 688 5.37 1.28 29.55
CA GLN A 688 5.79 0.53 30.74
C GLN A 688 5.19 1.10 32.03
N TYR A 689 5.06 2.42 32.14
CA TYR A 689 4.38 3.05 33.27
C TYR A 689 2.89 2.73 33.29
N ASN A 690 2.20 2.81 32.16
CA ASN A 690 0.77 2.46 32.05
C ASN A 690 0.52 0.99 32.37
N GLN A 691 1.40 0.09 31.92
CA GLN A 691 1.29 -1.34 32.21
C GLN A 691 1.50 -1.62 33.70
N HIS A 692 2.49 -0.98 34.32
CA HIS A 692 2.67 -1.03 35.77
C HIS A 692 1.44 -0.51 36.52
N ASN A 693 0.92 0.66 36.15
CA ASN A 693 -0.25 1.26 36.79
C ASN A 693 -1.51 0.38 36.62
N LYS A 694 -1.66 -0.29 35.46
CA LYS A 694 -2.75 -1.24 35.21
C LYS A 694 -2.64 -2.49 36.09
N LEU A 695 -1.42 -3.00 36.30
CA LEU A 695 -1.19 -4.23 37.06
C LEU A 695 -1.22 -4.03 38.58
N HIS A 696 -0.70 -2.90 39.07
CA HIS A 696 -0.50 -2.68 40.51
C HIS A 696 -1.46 -1.66 41.13
N HIS A 697 -2.12 -0.83 40.31
CA HIS A 697 -2.92 0.30 40.79
C HIS A 697 -4.27 0.44 40.09
N SER A 698 -4.69 -0.55 39.30
CA SER A 698 -6.08 -0.60 38.86
C SER A 698 -6.97 -0.94 40.06
N ALA A 699 -8.18 -0.37 40.10
CA ALA A 699 -9.09 -0.54 41.23
C ALA A 699 -9.47 -2.01 41.50
N ASN A 700 -9.21 -2.92 40.54
CA ASN A 700 -9.40 -4.37 40.67
C ASN A 700 -8.13 -5.09 40.14
N PRO A 701 -7.10 -5.32 40.97
CA PRO A 701 -5.91 -6.04 40.55
C PRO A 701 -6.26 -7.50 40.22
N TRP A 702 -5.91 -7.93 39.01
CA TRP A 702 -6.15 -9.30 38.55
C TRP A 702 -5.19 -10.26 39.25
N THR A 703 -5.72 -11.20 40.03
CA THR A 703 -4.94 -12.28 40.63
C THR A 703 -4.67 -13.36 39.59
N SER A 704 -3.48 -13.96 39.64
CA SER A 704 -3.10 -15.04 38.74
C SER A 704 -4.02 -16.25 38.97
N ILE A 705 -4.68 -16.72 37.92
CA ILE A 705 -5.73 -17.75 38.02
C ILE A 705 -5.41 -18.95 37.12
N VAL A 706 -5.77 -20.16 37.55
CA VAL A 706 -5.86 -21.35 36.70
C VAL A 706 -7.30 -21.49 36.18
N CYS A 707 -7.52 -22.24 35.11
CA CYS A 707 -8.86 -22.32 34.54
C CYS A 707 -9.81 -23.00 35.52
N GLN A 708 -10.87 -22.28 35.90
CA GLN A 708 -11.84 -22.75 36.88
C GLN A 708 -12.98 -23.59 36.27
N ILE A 709 -12.95 -23.80 34.95
CA ILE A 709 -13.97 -24.59 34.27
C ILE A 709 -13.67 -26.07 34.55
N PRO A 710 -14.62 -26.83 35.12
CA PRO A 710 -14.45 -28.25 35.40
C PRO A 710 -13.95 -28.98 34.14
N GLU A 711 -13.03 -29.93 34.34
CA GLU A 711 -12.43 -30.74 33.28
C GLU A 711 -11.49 -29.99 32.31
N CYS A 712 -11.14 -28.73 32.59
CA CYS A 712 -10.06 -28.08 31.85
C CYS A 712 -8.72 -28.77 32.11
N SER A 713 -8.11 -29.31 31.06
CA SER A 713 -6.79 -29.96 31.12
C SER A 713 -5.62 -28.97 31.16
N SER A 714 -5.87 -27.67 31.01
CA SER A 714 -4.84 -26.63 31.02
C SER A 714 -4.36 -26.33 32.45
N LYS A 715 -3.09 -26.64 32.73
CA LYS A 715 -2.41 -26.25 33.99
C LYS A 715 -1.73 -24.88 33.92
N VAL A 716 -2.02 -24.09 32.88
CA VAL A 716 -1.45 -22.75 32.70
C VAL A 716 -2.02 -21.80 33.76
N VAL A 717 -1.16 -20.97 34.35
CA VAL A 717 -1.56 -19.89 35.26
C VAL A 717 -1.55 -18.58 34.49
N TRP A 718 -2.70 -17.92 34.38
CA TRP A 718 -2.83 -16.67 33.64
C TRP A 718 -2.68 -15.47 34.58
N VAL A 719 -1.56 -14.76 34.39
CA VAL A 719 -1.25 -13.51 35.11
C VAL A 719 -1.88 -12.28 34.45
N ASP A 720 -2.44 -12.42 33.25
CA ASP A 720 -3.15 -11.35 32.53
C ASP A 720 -4.59 -11.77 32.20
N ARG A 721 -5.54 -10.89 32.53
CA ARG A 721 -6.98 -11.08 32.34
C ARG A 721 -7.35 -11.35 30.87
N HIS A 722 -6.62 -10.76 29.93
CA HIS A 722 -6.89 -10.89 28.50
C HIS A 722 -6.52 -12.27 27.97
N ASP A 723 -5.40 -12.84 28.42
CA ASP A 723 -4.98 -14.16 28.00
C ASP A 723 -5.91 -15.25 28.58
N TYR A 724 -6.38 -15.07 29.82
CA TYR A 724 -7.40 -15.94 30.40
C TYR A 724 -8.74 -15.84 29.66
N TYR A 725 -9.17 -14.62 29.29
CA TYR A 725 -10.36 -14.40 28.46
C TYR A 725 -10.30 -15.22 27.15
N HIS A 726 -9.16 -15.16 26.44
CA HIS A 726 -9.00 -15.90 25.19
C HIS A 726 -8.94 -17.40 25.40
N HIS A 727 -8.26 -17.87 26.46
CA HIS A 727 -8.27 -19.29 26.79
C HIS A 727 -9.69 -19.80 27.00
N VAL A 728 -10.45 -19.14 27.88
CA VAL A 728 -11.81 -19.56 28.21
C VAL A 728 -12.72 -19.54 26.98
N ARG A 729 -12.66 -18.46 26.19
CA ARG A 729 -13.44 -18.34 24.96
C ARG A 729 -13.11 -19.43 23.94
N ASN A 730 -11.83 -19.72 23.73
CA ASN A 730 -11.41 -20.59 22.63
C ASN A 730 -11.41 -22.07 23.01
N VAL A 731 -11.01 -22.41 24.24
CA VAL A 731 -10.93 -23.79 24.72
C VAL A 731 -12.28 -24.29 25.22
N HIS A 732 -13.03 -23.44 25.91
CA HIS A 732 -14.33 -23.82 26.49
C HIS A 732 -15.53 -23.32 25.69
N ARG A 733 -15.29 -22.66 24.55
CA ARG A 733 -16.35 -22.16 23.63
C ARG A 733 -17.40 -21.29 24.31
N MET A 734 -17.03 -20.60 25.39
CA MET A 734 -17.94 -19.73 26.13
C MET A 734 -18.26 -18.44 25.36
N SER A 735 -19.50 -17.97 25.46
CA SER A 735 -19.91 -16.70 24.84
C SER A 735 -19.19 -15.51 25.51
N PRO A 736 -19.00 -14.38 24.82
CA PRO A 736 -18.35 -13.20 25.40
C PRO A 736 -18.99 -12.71 26.72
N ASP A 737 -20.31 -12.84 26.84
CA ASP A 737 -21.06 -12.43 28.03
C ASP A 737 -20.83 -13.41 29.20
N ASP A 738 -20.81 -14.72 28.93
CA ASP A 738 -20.49 -15.74 29.94
C ASP A 738 -19.05 -15.65 30.42
N VAL A 739 -18.09 -15.38 29.51
CA VAL A 739 -16.70 -15.13 29.91
C VAL A 739 -16.64 -13.88 30.79
N THR A 740 -17.38 -12.82 30.46
CA THR A 740 -17.40 -11.60 31.27
C THR A 740 -17.99 -11.85 32.65
N ALA A 741 -19.06 -12.64 32.75
CA ALA A 741 -19.66 -13.07 34.02
C ALA A 741 -18.66 -13.90 34.86
N LEU A 742 -17.99 -14.88 34.24
CA LEU A 742 -16.96 -15.71 34.89
C LEU A 742 -15.77 -14.86 35.38
N LEU A 743 -15.30 -13.91 34.56
CA LEU A 743 -14.21 -13.00 34.94
C LEU A 743 -14.61 -12.07 36.10
N ASN A 744 -15.89 -11.75 36.24
CA ASN A 744 -16.38 -10.92 37.33
C ASN A 744 -16.60 -11.73 38.62
N GLN A 745 -16.96 -13.02 38.52
CA GLN A 745 -17.04 -13.93 39.68
C GLN A 745 -15.66 -14.22 40.29
N ASN A 746 -14.61 -14.29 39.46
CA ASN A 746 -13.25 -14.61 39.90
C ASN A 746 -12.52 -13.46 40.64
N ASN A 747 -13.14 -12.29 40.82
CA ASN A 747 -12.52 -11.14 41.50
C ASN A 747 -12.49 -11.24 43.04
N THR A 748 -12.71 -12.41 43.66
CA THR A 748 -12.69 -12.57 45.13
C THR A 748 -11.88 -13.75 45.66
N VAL A 749 -10.91 -14.27 44.91
CA VAL A 749 -10.13 -15.44 45.37
C VAL A 749 -8.64 -15.13 45.55
N ASP A 750 -8.17 -15.56 46.73
CA ASP A 750 -6.91 -15.25 47.42
C ASP A 750 -5.67 -15.96 46.82
N PHE A 751 -4.49 -15.41 47.13
CA PHE A 751 -3.19 -15.58 46.48
C PHE A 751 -2.66 -17.02 46.26
N GLN A 752 -2.18 -17.30 45.03
CA GLN A 752 -1.03 -18.20 44.78
C GLN A 752 -0.18 -17.65 43.63
N ALA A 753 1.05 -17.24 43.92
CA ALA A 753 2.01 -16.77 42.92
C ALA A 753 3.01 -17.88 42.55
N THR A 754 3.12 -18.18 41.26
CA THR A 754 4.30 -18.86 40.71
C THR A 754 4.82 -18.13 39.48
N GLY A 755 6.14 -17.91 39.48
CA GLY A 755 6.94 -17.73 38.27
C GLY A 755 7.06 -16.30 37.76
N THR A 756 8.06 -15.56 38.25
CA THR A 756 8.96 -14.65 37.49
C THR A 756 9.67 -13.58 38.36
N SER A 757 9.50 -13.60 39.69
CA SER A 757 10.38 -12.81 40.56
C SER A 757 11.82 -13.30 40.43
N LYS A 758 12.72 -12.43 39.94
CA LYS A 758 14.17 -12.64 39.85
C LYS A 758 14.87 -12.68 41.21
N VAL A 759 14.13 -12.56 42.32
CA VAL A 759 14.69 -12.58 43.67
C VAL A 759 14.16 -13.84 44.36
N CYS A 760 15.00 -14.87 44.43
CA CYS A 760 14.76 -16.01 45.31
C CYS A 760 15.05 -15.55 46.74
N ALA A 761 14.18 -15.87 47.69
CA ALA A 761 14.52 -15.72 49.10
C ALA A 761 15.79 -16.54 49.39
N ARG A 762 16.74 -15.96 50.13
CA ARG A 762 18.00 -16.61 50.53
C ARG A 762 17.70 -17.96 51.17
N SER A 763 18.24 -19.05 50.63
CA SER A 763 17.95 -20.39 51.13
C SER A 763 19.17 -21.32 51.05
N VAL A 764 19.23 -22.30 51.95
CA VAL A 764 20.21 -23.39 51.96
C VAL A 764 19.66 -24.61 51.24
N CYS A 765 20.52 -25.56 50.85
CA CYS A 765 20.06 -26.76 50.15
C CYS A 765 19.13 -27.58 51.06
N LEU A 766 17.92 -27.88 50.57
CA LEU A 766 16.89 -28.64 51.30
C LEU A 766 16.96 -30.15 51.04
N TYR A 767 17.94 -30.59 50.24
CA TYR A 767 18.15 -32.02 50.00
C TYR A 767 18.69 -32.69 51.29
N PRO A 768 18.07 -33.80 51.76
CA PRO A 768 18.49 -34.47 52.99
C PRO A 768 19.98 -34.83 52.96
N ASN A 769 20.69 -34.52 54.06
CA ASN A 769 22.12 -34.80 54.23
C ASN A 769 23.05 -34.11 53.20
N CYS A 770 22.63 -32.99 52.60
CA CYS A 770 23.52 -32.21 51.76
C CYS A 770 24.75 -31.73 52.56
N LYS A 771 25.96 -32.05 52.10
CA LYS A 771 27.22 -31.61 52.72
C LYS A 771 27.44 -30.08 52.68
N HIS A 772 26.59 -29.34 51.97
CA HIS A 772 26.66 -27.88 51.80
C HIS A 772 25.56 -27.13 52.58
N THR A 773 25.08 -27.68 53.69
CA THR A 773 23.99 -27.09 54.51
C THR A 773 24.28 -25.66 55.01
N GLY A 774 25.54 -25.23 55.08
CA GLY A 774 25.92 -23.85 55.43
C GLY A 774 26.00 -22.86 54.26
N HIS A 775 25.88 -23.32 53.00
CA HIS A 775 26.01 -22.45 51.84
C HIS A 775 24.65 -21.83 51.46
N VAL A 776 24.55 -20.51 51.57
CA VAL A 776 23.34 -19.75 51.24
C VAL A 776 23.35 -19.33 49.77
N PHE A 777 22.30 -19.67 49.03
CA PHE A 777 22.13 -19.28 47.63
C PHE A 777 21.30 -18.00 47.54
N ASN A 778 21.82 -16.99 46.83
CA ASN A 778 21.19 -15.68 46.69
C ASN A 778 20.30 -15.55 45.43
N ASP A 779 20.38 -16.51 44.51
CA ASP A 779 19.60 -16.52 43.28
C ASP A 779 19.21 -17.94 42.84
N TRP A 780 18.13 -17.99 42.06
CA TRP A 780 17.49 -19.22 41.62
C TRP A 780 18.35 -20.06 40.65
N PRO A 781 19.04 -19.46 39.66
CA PRO A 781 19.97 -20.20 38.82
C PRO A 781 21.08 -20.92 39.60
N ALA A 782 21.67 -20.27 40.61
CA ALA A 782 22.72 -20.87 41.43
C ALA A 782 22.22 -22.07 42.24
N TYR A 783 21.03 -21.97 42.84
CA TYR A 783 20.40 -23.07 43.59
C TYR A 783 20.09 -24.27 42.70
N ARG A 784 19.50 -24.03 41.52
CA ARG A 784 19.25 -25.10 40.53
C ARG A 784 20.53 -25.75 40.03
N GLY A 785 21.57 -24.94 39.78
CA GLY A 785 22.87 -25.44 39.38
C GLY A 785 23.54 -26.29 40.47
N HIS A 786 23.26 -26.03 41.75
CA HIS A 786 23.72 -26.86 42.86
C HIS A 786 22.97 -28.20 42.92
N LEU A 787 21.63 -28.21 42.89
CA LEU A 787 20.84 -29.45 42.89
C LEU A 787 21.24 -30.38 41.74
N ARG A 788 21.47 -29.82 40.55
CA ARG A 788 21.94 -30.59 39.39
C ARG A 788 23.35 -31.15 39.60
N ARG A 789 24.31 -30.36 40.06
CA ARG A 789 25.72 -30.80 40.11
C ARG A 789 26.06 -31.68 41.30
N VAL A 790 25.46 -31.39 42.46
CA VAL A 790 25.80 -32.07 43.73
C VAL A 790 24.87 -33.24 44.00
N HIS A 791 23.59 -33.12 43.62
CA HIS A 791 22.57 -34.14 43.87
C HIS A 791 22.10 -34.86 42.60
N GLN A 792 22.62 -34.48 41.43
CA GLN A 792 22.25 -35.06 40.12
C GLN A 792 20.75 -35.01 39.82
N LEU A 793 20.04 -34.02 40.39
CA LEU A 793 18.60 -33.85 40.19
C LEU A 793 18.30 -32.98 38.96
N GLU A 794 17.48 -33.49 38.05
CA GLU A 794 17.05 -32.84 36.81
C GLU A 794 15.51 -32.76 36.75
N GLY A 795 14.97 -31.94 35.84
CA GLY A 795 13.53 -31.97 35.52
C GLY A 795 12.57 -31.77 36.71
N GLU A 796 11.72 -32.77 36.94
CA GLU A 796 10.69 -32.83 37.99
C GLU A 796 11.23 -33.36 39.32
N ASP A 797 12.32 -34.14 39.31
CA ASP A 797 12.91 -34.77 40.50
C ASP A 797 13.47 -33.76 41.51
N ARG A 798 13.73 -32.53 41.07
CA ARG A 798 14.15 -31.42 41.94
C ARG A 798 13.00 -30.72 42.66
N VAL A 799 11.75 -30.90 42.21
CA VAL A 799 10.58 -30.15 42.72
C VAL A 799 10.38 -30.27 44.23
N PRO A 800 10.53 -31.46 44.86
CA PRO A 800 10.38 -31.60 46.31
C PRO A 800 11.40 -30.80 47.13
N TYR A 801 12.54 -30.46 46.53
CA TYR A 801 13.67 -29.80 47.20
C TYR A 801 13.77 -28.31 46.83
N ILE A 802 12.73 -27.76 46.19
CA ILE A 802 12.64 -26.33 45.88
C ILE A 802 12.21 -25.57 47.15
N PRO A 803 12.98 -24.57 47.60
CA PRO A 803 12.61 -23.72 48.71
C PRO A 803 11.25 -23.06 48.51
N THR A 804 10.34 -23.33 49.43
CA THR A 804 9.07 -22.62 49.61
C THR A 804 9.26 -21.49 50.63
N GLN A 805 8.28 -20.59 50.75
CA GLN A 805 8.34 -19.50 51.73
C GLN A 805 8.40 -20.00 53.19
N ALA A 806 7.88 -21.21 53.47
CA ALA A 806 7.97 -21.85 54.78
C ALA A 806 9.37 -22.41 55.08
N THR A 807 10.07 -22.92 54.05
CA THR A 807 11.40 -23.55 54.21
C THR A 807 12.57 -22.59 53.93
N ALA A 808 12.31 -21.43 53.31
CA ALA A 808 13.32 -20.44 52.93
C ALA A 808 13.63 -19.42 54.04
N ARG A 809 12.93 -19.44 55.17
CA ARG A 809 13.25 -18.57 56.30
C ARG A 809 14.27 -19.25 57.21
N LEU A 810 15.53 -18.88 57.07
CA LEU A 810 16.42 -18.94 58.23
C LEU A 810 15.96 -17.85 59.22
N PRO A 811 15.87 -18.12 60.54
CA PRO A 811 15.80 -17.04 61.50
C PRO A 811 17.01 -16.14 61.31
N SER A 812 16.77 -14.83 61.37
CA SER A 812 17.76 -13.75 61.16
C SER A 812 19.02 -13.92 62.00
#